data_AF-A0AAV4TWW8-F1
#
_entry.id   AF-A0AAV4TWW8-F1
#
_cell.length_a   1.000
_cell.length_b   1.000
_cell.length_c   1.000
_cell.angle_alpha   90.00
_cell.angle_beta   90.00
_cell.angle_gamma   90.00
#
_symmetry.space_group_name_H-M   'P 1'
#
loop_
_entity.id
_entity.type
_entity.pdbx_description
1 polymer ?
#
loop_
_entity_poly.entity_id
_entity_poly.type
_entity_poly.pdbx_seq_one_letter_code
_entity_poly.pdbx_strand_id
1 'polypeptide(L)'
;MIPYFLSILILLKSNSEVECVCVAVCSLLETGIAGVFGPQSSVTSMHVQSICDAIDVPHVETRWDFQLQRADMSINLFPRPSVLSHAYVDLVKIWGWRSFSLVYDEHEGVIRLQDFLKEAQINDWRVQLYQFRPSHAYRDIFWRIKSAGETRIVLDVKRDTLRTVLKHAQQVGMMTESHNYLITSLDLHTIDMEDFKYGKTNITGFRLVDENNADLQALVVELNTKWSGAIRKLDFPIKTIRTETALMYDAVQLFAKALQDLDGSKSIYFPPISCDSGLRGLDGSSIINFMKPANNRASLNRRAVPPCRCLANVTAANSSIQGLTGKVKFDEQGFRSEFVLDLIYLTKDGLEKIGVWAPGKGINITKNMSNEYDTLLLQNKTLIVTTYVNSPYAMLKDSAEKLTGNARYEGFCIDLIDHLAKLLGFKYIIKEVADRAYGIKNETGHWNGMIGELIGGVADIAIVDLTITSSREEAVDFTMPFMNTGISILFKKPTTKVTTLFSFLSPFSMEVWIYVMGAHIGVSITLFLVGRLSPYEWDNPHPCRQDEQVLENSFSLMNSLWFTIGSLMQQGSDLAPRAMSTRTIAGIWYFFTLIMISSYTANLAAFLTVEKVIYPVENAEDLAKQTKIKYGCLGSGSTKAFFKESKIPTYQKMWNFMNSNPNVFMSNNEKGVQRVMQGDYAYLMESASIEYITERNCNLTQIGGLLDSKGYGIATRKGSKYRTPLSSGILKLQEDGILHILKERWWKQKKGGGKCMDDSKKSSSGVTELGLGNVGGVFVVLLTGLALAAFVAVIEFFWKARKLAHVDREPLCKEMFRELKFALSCRSSTKPVIGRKQDNCGEFRVSTIPGYSTQY
;
A
#
# COMPACT_ATOMS: atom_id res chain seq x y z
N MET A 1 51.09 -51.80 -21.10
CA MET A 1 51.84 -50.71 -21.74
C MET A 1 52.01 -49.49 -20.82
N ILE A 2 52.00 -49.67 -19.50
CA ILE A 2 52.17 -48.61 -18.48
C ILE A 2 53.60 -48.59 -17.86
N PRO A 3 54.37 -49.70 -17.78
CA PRO A 3 55.67 -49.65 -17.08
C PRO A 3 56.81 -48.98 -17.86
N TYR A 4 56.63 -48.68 -19.16
CA TYR A 4 57.57 -47.88 -19.96
C TYR A 4 57.29 -46.36 -19.92
N PHE A 5 56.11 -45.94 -19.47
CA PHE A 5 55.72 -44.52 -19.40
C PHE A 5 56.13 -43.85 -18.07
N LEU A 6 56.31 -44.65 -17.00
CA LEU A 6 56.65 -44.14 -15.66
C LEU A 6 58.12 -43.71 -15.49
N SER A 7 59.00 -44.03 -16.45
CA SER A 7 60.40 -43.58 -16.46
C SER A 7 60.59 -42.15 -16.96
N ILE A 8 59.53 -41.44 -17.40
CA ILE A 8 59.61 -40.16 -18.11
C ILE A 8 58.84 -39.01 -17.38
N LEU A 9 58.14 -39.32 -16.28
CA LEU A 9 57.24 -38.39 -15.58
C LEU A 9 57.67 -38.17 -14.13
N ILE A 10 57.85 -36.90 -13.71
CA ILE A 10 58.33 -36.60 -12.36
C ILE A 10 57.48 -35.52 -11.68
N LEU A 11 57.06 -35.84 -10.46
CA LEU A 11 56.28 -35.01 -9.54
C LEU A 11 57.20 -34.37 -8.50
N LEU A 12 57.36 -33.05 -8.54
CA LEU A 12 58.16 -32.31 -7.55
C LEU A 12 57.31 -31.97 -6.31
N LYS A 13 57.77 -32.37 -5.11
CA LYS A 13 57.06 -32.13 -3.84
C LYS A 13 57.41 -30.78 -3.20
N SER A 14 56.40 -30.13 -2.65
CA SER A 14 56.29 -28.72 -2.21
C SER A 14 57.23 -28.15 -1.12
N ASN A 15 58.14 -28.90 -0.49
CA ASN A 15 58.78 -28.42 0.76
C ASN A 15 60.28 -28.13 0.69
N SER A 16 60.84 -27.95 -0.50
CA SER A 16 62.27 -27.70 -0.70
C SER A 16 62.57 -26.23 -0.95
N GLU A 17 63.69 -25.77 -0.39
CA GLU A 17 64.37 -24.52 -0.77
C GLU A 17 64.52 -24.44 -2.30
N VAL A 18 64.48 -23.21 -2.85
CA VAL A 18 64.56 -22.97 -4.30
C VAL A 18 65.76 -23.69 -4.92
N GLU A 19 66.90 -23.66 -4.24
CA GLU A 19 68.14 -24.31 -4.67
C GLU A 19 67.96 -25.82 -4.85
N CYS A 20 67.37 -26.52 -3.88
CA CYS A 20 67.10 -27.95 -3.97
C CYS A 20 66.17 -28.31 -5.13
N VAL A 21 65.16 -27.48 -5.44
CA VAL A 21 64.25 -27.72 -6.57
C VAL A 21 64.99 -27.57 -7.89
N CYS A 22 65.80 -26.52 -8.04
CA CYS A 22 66.58 -26.29 -9.26
C CYS A 22 67.58 -27.43 -9.50
N VAL A 23 68.33 -27.85 -8.46
CA VAL A 23 69.26 -28.98 -8.55
C VAL A 23 68.54 -30.27 -8.91
N ALA A 24 67.37 -30.52 -8.31
CA ALA A 24 66.55 -31.69 -8.65
C ALA A 24 66.13 -31.64 -10.12
N VAL A 25 65.59 -30.53 -10.61
CA VAL A 25 65.19 -30.40 -12.03
C VAL A 25 66.38 -30.64 -12.96
N CYS A 26 67.55 -30.06 -12.66
CA CYS A 26 68.74 -30.26 -13.48
C CYS A 26 69.23 -31.71 -13.50
N SER A 27 69.25 -32.38 -12.34
CA SER A 27 69.58 -33.82 -12.28
C SER A 27 68.59 -34.68 -13.06
N LEU A 28 67.32 -34.28 -13.11
CA LEU A 28 66.29 -35.00 -13.86
C LEU A 28 66.39 -34.77 -15.36
N LEU A 29 66.77 -33.57 -15.79
CA LEU A 29 67.02 -33.28 -17.20
C LEU A 29 68.17 -34.13 -17.76
N GLU A 30 69.17 -34.45 -16.94
CA GLU A 30 70.27 -35.37 -17.31
C GLU A 30 69.79 -36.81 -17.55
N THR A 31 68.57 -37.17 -17.12
CA THR A 31 67.98 -38.50 -17.38
C THR A 31 67.15 -38.57 -18.67
N GLY A 32 66.86 -37.43 -19.31
CA GLY A 32 66.07 -37.36 -20.54
C GLY A 32 64.56 -37.40 -20.31
N ILE A 33 64.02 -36.41 -19.59
CA ILE A 33 62.58 -36.27 -19.31
C ILE A 33 61.82 -35.57 -20.45
N ALA A 34 60.53 -35.86 -20.58
CA ALA A 34 59.66 -35.25 -21.60
C ALA A 34 58.95 -33.96 -21.12
N GLY A 35 58.82 -33.76 -19.81
CA GLY A 35 58.11 -32.63 -19.23
C GLY A 35 58.14 -32.65 -17.70
N VAL A 36 57.94 -31.47 -17.11
CA VAL A 36 57.99 -31.25 -15.66
C VAL A 36 56.60 -30.88 -15.14
N PHE A 37 56.16 -31.51 -14.04
CA PHE A 37 54.88 -31.23 -13.40
C PHE A 37 55.08 -30.62 -12.00
N GLY A 38 54.45 -29.48 -11.75
CA GLY A 38 54.65 -28.71 -10.52
C GLY A 38 56.03 -28.01 -10.49
N PRO A 39 56.40 -27.32 -9.41
CA PRO A 39 55.96 -27.48 -8.00
C PRO A 39 54.75 -26.64 -7.56
N GLN A 40 54.28 -26.87 -6.33
CA GLN A 40 53.10 -26.20 -5.75
C GLN A 40 53.37 -24.79 -5.21
N SER A 41 54.61 -24.48 -4.82
CA SER A 41 54.95 -23.15 -4.30
C SER A 41 55.17 -22.16 -5.44
N SER A 42 54.63 -20.94 -5.26
CA SER A 42 54.71 -19.87 -6.25
C SER A 42 56.14 -19.52 -6.64
N VAL A 43 56.98 -19.35 -5.63
CA VAL A 43 58.37 -18.97 -5.81
C VAL A 43 59.14 -20.04 -6.59
N THR A 44 59.02 -21.30 -6.18
CA THR A 44 59.74 -22.41 -6.83
C THR A 44 59.26 -22.65 -8.26
N SER A 45 57.96 -22.48 -8.53
CA SER A 45 57.39 -22.67 -9.87
C SER A 45 57.97 -21.68 -10.88
N MET A 46 58.18 -20.42 -10.46
CA MET A 46 58.77 -19.39 -11.32
C MET A 46 60.21 -19.73 -11.73
N HIS A 47 61.00 -20.32 -10.81
CA HIS A 47 62.36 -20.76 -11.12
C HIS A 47 62.38 -21.98 -12.05
N VAL A 48 61.50 -22.97 -11.79
CA VAL A 48 61.35 -24.13 -12.69
C VAL A 48 60.88 -23.70 -14.07
N GLN A 49 59.93 -22.77 -14.13
CA GLN A 49 59.45 -22.19 -15.39
C GLN A 49 60.60 -21.57 -16.19
N SER A 50 61.44 -20.75 -15.54
CA SER A 50 62.60 -20.14 -16.19
C SER A 50 63.60 -21.16 -16.75
N ILE A 51 63.81 -22.30 -16.06
CA ILE A 51 64.68 -23.37 -16.55
C ILE A 51 64.04 -24.08 -17.75
N CYS A 52 62.75 -24.40 -17.64
CA CYS A 52 61.97 -25.04 -18.70
C CYS A 52 61.90 -24.20 -19.98
N ASP A 53 61.75 -22.87 -19.87
CA ASP A 53 61.78 -21.96 -21.01
C ASP A 53 63.18 -21.90 -21.67
N ALA A 54 64.24 -21.91 -20.87
CA ALA A 54 65.62 -21.87 -21.39
C ALA A 54 66.00 -23.14 -22.16
N ILE A 55 65.50 -24.30 -21.70
CA ILE A 55 65.87 -25.63 -22.19
C ILE A 55 64.82 -26.22 -23.14
N ASP A 56 63.72 -25.51 -23.46
CA ASP A 56 62.62 -26.00 -24.30
C ASP A 56 61.98 -27.30 -23.77
N VAL A 57 61.63 -27.33 -22.48
CA VAL A 57 60.93 -28.46 -21.83
C VAL A 57 59.57 -28.01 -21.33
N PRO A 58 58.47 -28.75 -21.61
CA PRO A 58 57.14 -28.38 -21.14
C PRO A 58 57.01 -28.37 -19.61
N HIS A 59 56.46 -27.28 -19.06
CA HIS A 59 56.11 -27.15 -17.65
C HIS A 59 54.59 -27.12 -17.47
N VAL A 60 54.06 -28.10 -16.73
CA VAL A 60 52.62 -28.25 -16.49
C VAL A 60 52.29 -27.93 -15.03
N GLU A 61 51.49 -26.89 -14.85
CA GLU A 61 51.07 -26.37 -13.55
C GLU A 61 49.62 -26.74 -13.23
N THR A 62 49.34 -26.99 -11.95
CA THR A 62 47.98 -27.28 -11.43
C THR A 62 47.57 -26.35 -10.29
N ARG A 63 48.42 -25.37 -9.98
CA ARG A 63 48.25 -24.39 -8.90
C ARG A 63 47.71 -23.07 -9.42
N TRP A 64 47.11 -22.29 -8.53
CA TRP A 64 46.70 -20.93 -8.88
C TRP A 64 47.94 -20.02 -9.05
N ASP A 65 47.81 -19.06 -9.97
CA ASP A 65 48.83 -18.07 -10.28
C ASP A 65 48.18 -16.73 -10.71
N PHE A 66 48.86 -15.62 -10.45
CA PHE A 66 48.42 -14.26 -10.72
C PHE A 66 49.13 -13.59 -11.91
N GLN A 67 50.05 -14.29 -12.59
CA GLN A 67 50.76 -13.73 -13.75
C GLN A 67 49.80 -13.37 -14.89
N LEU A 68 50.01 -12.19 -15.48
CA LEU A 68 49.19 -11.63 -16.58
C LEU A 68 49.56 -12.21 -17.94
N GLN A 69 50.81 -12.63 -18.11
CA GLN A 69 51.35 -13.24 -19.33
C GLN A 69 52.04 -14.54 -18.96
N ARG A 70 51.85 -15.57 -19.78
CA ARG A 70 52.52 -16.85 -19.62
C ARG A 70 53.72 -16.94 -20.53
N ALA A 71 54.74 -17.64 -20.05
CA ALA A 71 55.87 -18.01 -20.87
C ALA A 71 55.49 -19.16 -21.82
N ASP A 72 56.20 -19.23 -22.95
CA ASP A 72 55.86 -20.08 -24.08
C ASP A 72 55.80 -21.57 -23.70
N MET A 73 56.66 -22.00 -22.75
CA MET A 73 56.77 -23.39 -22.32
C MET A 73 55.91 -23.75 -21.09
N SER A 74 54.93 -22.94 -20.72
CA SER A 74 54.03 -23.19 -19.58
C SER A 74 52.58 -23.48 -20.00
N ILE A 75 51.93 -24.40 -19.28
CA ILE A 75 50.47 -24.61 -19.32
C ILE A 75 49.96 -24.78 -17.90
N ASN A 76 48.83 -24.14 -17.56
CA ASN A 76 48.23 -24.29 -16.24
C ASN A 76 46.76 -24.65 -16.33
N LEU A 77 46.42 -25.76 -15.67
CA LEU A 77 45.06 -26.30 -15.65
C LEU A 77 44.15 -25.59 -14.64
N PHE A 78 44.72 -24.85 -13.69
CA PHE A 78 43.96 -24.10 -12.70
C PHE A 78 43.32 -22.86 -13.36
N PRO A 79 42.01 -22.62 -13.15
CA PRO A 79 41.34 -21.43 -13.67
C PRO A 79 41.95 -20.11 -13.20
N ARG A 80 42.04 -19.12 -14.10
CA ARG A 80 42.59 -17.80 -13.76
C ARG A 80 41.77 -17.14 -12.62
N PRO A 81 42.42 -16.58 -11.57
CA PRO A 81 41.73 -15.89 -10.48
C PRO A 81 40.76 -14.78 -10.89
N SER A 82 41.07 -14.05 -11.96
CA SER A 82 40.19 -13.00 -12.50
C SER A 82 38.86 -13.58 -12.99
N VAL A 83 38.89 -14.75 -13.63
CA VAL A 83 37.70 -15.45 -14.12
C VAL A 83 36.89 -16.02 -12.95
N LEU A 84 37.55 -16.55 -11.92
CA LEU A 84 36.88 -16.97 -10.67
C LEU A 84 36.23 -15.77 -9.95
N SER A 85 36.88 -14.61 -9.96
CA SER A 85 36.34 -13.38 -9.36
C SER A 85 35.02 -12.97 -10.02
N HIS A 86 34.88 -13.11 -11.34
CA HIS A 86 33.59 -12.87 -12.01
C HIS A 86 32.48 -13.81 -11.52
N ALA A 87 32.78 -15.09 -11.27
CA ALA A 87 31.82 -16.03 -10.70
C ALA A 87 31.34 -15.59 -9.31
N TYR A 88 32.26 -15.13 -8.45
CA TYR A 88 31.91 -14.60 -7.13
C TYR A 88 31.06 -13.31 -7.24
N VAL A 89 31.41 -12.40 -8.16
CA VAL A 89 30.67 -11.16 -8.40
C VAL A 89 29.24 -11.45 -8.89
N ASP A 90 29.07 -12.36 -9.86
CA ASP A 90 27.75 -12.75 -10.38
C ASP A 90 26.85 -13.29 -9.27
N LEU A 91 27.42 -14.10 -8.37
CA LEU A 91 26.69 -14.67 -7.24
C LEU A 91 26.26 -13.60 -6.21
N VAL A 92 27.17 -12.68 -5.87
CA VAL A 92 26.89 -11.56 -4.96
C VAL A 92 25.83 -10.62 -5.56
N LYS A 93 25.86 -10.39 -6.88
CA LYS A 93 24.83 -9.63 -7.62
C LYS A 93 23.46 -10.30 -7.51
N ILE A 94 23.37 -11.61 -7.71
CA ILE A 94 22.09 -12.35 -7.63
C ILE A 94 21.50 -12.34 -6.24
N TRP A 95 22.33 -12.48 -5.19
CA TRP A 95 21.83 -12.39 -3.83
C TRP A 95 21.53 -10.95 -3.37
N GLY A 96 21.81 -9.94 -4.19
CA GLY A 96 21.53 -8.55 -3.89
C GLY A 96 22.31 -8.02 -2.67
N TRP A 97 23.54 -8.51 -2.45
CA TRP A 97 24.37 -8.02 -1.35
C TRP A 97 24.93 -6.63 -1.68
N ARG A 98 24.83 -5.69 -0.72
CA ARG A 98 25.37 -4.32 -0.82
C ARG A 98 26.41 -3.97 0.24
N SER A 99 26.44 -4.73 1.33
CA SER A 99 27.36 -4.60 2.46
C SER A 99 27.74 -6.00 2.91
N PHE A 100 29.03 -6.28 3.08
CA PHE A 100 29.56 -7.56 3.56
C PHE A 100 31.00 -7.44 4.06
N SER A 101 31.43 -8.42 4.85
CA SER A 101 32.81 -8.52 5.34
C SER A 101 33.60 -9.56 4.54
N LEU A 102 34.76 -9.18 3.99
CA LEU A 102 35.71 -10.10 3.37
C LEU A 102 36.80 -10.46 4.39
N VAL A 103 36.91 -11.75 4.70
CA VAL A 103 37.84 -12.28 5.67
C VAL A 103 38.81 -13.22 4.97
N TYR A 104 40.11 -12.96 5.11
CA TYR A 104 41.16 -13.75 4.46
C TYR A 104 42.25 -14.21 5.44
N ASP A 105 42.86 -15.35 5.16
CA ASP A 105 43.94 -15.94 5.97
C ASP A 105 45.33 -15.41 5.54
N GLU A 106 45.66 -15.53 4.26
CA GLU A 106 46.98 -15.15 3.71
C GLU A 106 46.94 -13.84 2.93
N HIS A 107 48.07 -13.13 2.88
CA HIS A 107 48.21 -11.92 2.05
C HIS A 107 47.92 -12.19 0.57
N GLU A 108 48.21 -13.41 0.11
CA GLU A 108 47.91 -13.89 -1.25
C GLU A 108 46.39 -13.91 -1.55
N GLY A 109 45.54 -14.07 -0.54
CA GLY A 109 44.08 -14.08 -0.69
C GLY A 109 43.52 -12.76 -1.23
N VAL A 110 44.12 -11.62 -0.85
CA VAL A 110 43.74 -10.30 -1.38
C VAL A 110 44.13 -10.17 -2.85
N ILE A 111 45.27 -10.72 -3.25
CA ILE A 111 45.72 -10.72 -4.65
C ILE A 111 44.77 -11.56 -5.50
N ARG A 112 44.37 -12.74 -5.01
CA ARG A 112 43.40 -13.62 -5.68
C ARG A 112 42.04 -12.94 -5.89
N LEU A 113 41.62 -12.09 -4.96
CA LEU A 113 40.33 -11.38 -4.98
C LEU A 113 40.45 -9.91 -5.43
N GLN A 114 41.56 -9.51 -6.05
CA GLN A 114 41.77 -8.13 -6.45
C GLN A 114 40.70 -7.65 -7.44
N ASP A 115 40.35 -8.46 -8.44
CA ASP A 115 39.33 -8.10 -9.42
C ASP A 115 37.92 -8.12 -8.83
N PHE A 116 37.65 -9.00 -7.86
CA PHE A 116 36.42 -8.98 -7.08
C PHE A 116 36.26 -7.66 -6.30
N LEU A 117 37.35 -7.16 -5.69
CA LEU A 117 37.33 -5.87 -4.99
C LEU A 117 37.19 -4.67 -5.94
N LYS A 118 37.79 -4.71 -7.14
CA LYS A 118 37.58 -3.68 -8.17
C LYS A 118 36.11 -3.62 -8.61
N GLU A 119 35.49 -4.77 -8.86
CA GLU A 119 34.06 -4.86 -9.19
C GLU A 119 33.19 -4.37 -8.03
N ALA A 120 33.55 -4.66 -6.78
CA ALA A 120 32.84 -4.15 -5.62
C ALA A 120 32.86 -2.61 -5.57
N GLN A 121 33.98 -1.98 -5.94
CA GLN A 121 34.10 -0.52 -6.03
C GLN A 121 33.25 0.04 -7.18
N ILE A 122 33.23 -0.62 -8.34
CA ILE A 122 32.40 -0.22 -9.49
C ILE A 122 30.90 -0.26 -9.15
N ASN A 123 30.47 -1.25 -8.38
CA ASN A 123 29.07 -1.44 -7.97
C ASN A 123 28.69 -0.72 -6.66
N ASP A 124 29.58 0.11 -6.10
CA ASP A 124 29.40 0.87 -4.84
C ASP A 124 29.02 -0.01 -3.63
N TRP A 125 29.66 -1.18 -3.50
CA TRP A 125 29.45 -2.08 -2.36
C TRP A 125 30.35 -1.71 -1.17
N ARG A 126 29.78 -1.76 0.03
CA ARG A 126 30.53 -1.55 1.28
C ARG A 126 31.21 -2.84 1.71
N VAL A 127 32.53 -2.92 1.50
CA VAL A 127 33.33 -4.11 1.85
C VAL A 127 34.24 -3.79 3.03
N GLN A 128 34.09 -4.54 4.12
CA GLN A 128 35.01 -4.48 5.26
C GLN A 128 36.05 -5.60 5.17
N LEU A 129 37.34 -5.25 5.26
CA LEU A 129 38.44 -6.22 5.14
C LEU A 129 38.93 -6.65 6.53
N TYR A 130 39.02 -7.97 6.75
CA TYR A 130 39.59 -8.57 7.95
C TYR A 130 40.63 -9.63 7.59
N GLN A 131 41.77 -9.59 8.27
CA GLN A 131 42.85 -10.56 8.10
C GLN A 131 43.01 -11.42 9.35
N PHE A 132 43.10 -12.74 9.19
CA PHE A 132 43.47 -13.62 10.29
C PHE A 132 44.95 -13.48 10.63
N ARG A 133 45.27 -13.40 11.92
CA ARG A 133 46.65 -13.35 12.41
C ARG A 133 47.01 -14.70 13.04
N PRO A 134 48.13 -15.34 12.67
CA PRO A 134 48.52 -16.64 13.22
C PRO A 134 48.68 -16.67 14.75
N SER A 135 48.98 -15.53 15.37
CA SER A 135 49.19 -15.38 16.82
C SER A 135 47.89 -15.17 17.63
N HIS A 136 46.76 -14.90 16.97
CA HIS A 136 45.48 -14.62 17.62
C HIS A 136 44.45 -15.70 17.30
N ALA A 137 43.53 -15.94 18.24
CA ALA A 137 42.44 -16.87 18.00
C ALA A 137 41.47 -16.27 16.95
N TYR A 138 41.06 -17.09 15.98
CA TYR A 138 40.12 -16.70 14.92
C TYR A 138 38.81 -16.07 15.46
N ARG A 139 38.42 -16.44 16.69
CA ARG A 139 37.25 -15.92 17.42
C ARG A 139 37.24 -14.38 17.54
N ASP A 140 38.40 -13.74 17.68
CA ASP A 140 38.50 -12.30 17.97
C ASP A 140 38.01 -11.46 16.78
N ILE A 141 38.30 -11.93 15.56
CA ILE A 141 37.88 -11.28 14.33
C ILE A 141 36.37 -11.47 14.11
N PHE A 142 35.85 -12.67 14.35
CA PHE A 142 34.40 -12.89 14.31
C PHE A 142 33.67 -12.04 15.36
N TRP A 143 34.25 -11.84 16.55
CA TRP A 143 33.66 -10.94 17.55
C TRP A 143 33.60 -9.49 17.05
N ARG A 144 34.63 -9.00 16.35
CA ARG A 144 34.61 -7.68 15.71
C ARG A 144 33.55 -7.57 14.62
N ILE A 145 33.46 -8.57 13.74
CA ILE A 145 32.45 -8.59 12.67
C ILE A 145 31.04 -8.59 13.28
N LYS A 146 30.81 -9.39 14.34
CA LYS A 146 29.55 -9.42 15.08
C LYS A 146 29.22 -8.06 15.70
N SER A 147 30.21 -7.37 16.28
CA SER A 147 30.02 -6.03 16.86
C SER A 147 29.70 -4.96 15.81
N ALA A 148 30.18 -5.13 14.58
CA ALA A 148 29.83 -4.29 13.44
C ALA A 148 28.41 -4.56 12.89
N GLY A 149 27.74 -5.62 13.37
CA GLY A 149 26.39 -5.99 12.95
C GLY A 149 26.32 -6.66 11.58
N GLU A 150 27.45 -7.10 11.02
CA GLU A 150 27.49 -7.69 9.69
C GLU A 150 27.15 -9.19 9.68
N THR A 151 26.26 -9.59 8.78
CA THR A 151 25.76 -10.96 8.67
C THR A 151 26.22 -11.69 7.41
N ARG A 152 26.80 -10.96 6.45
CA ARG A 152 27.27 -11.48 5.16
C ARG A 152 28.79 -11.50 5.15
N ILE A 153 29.34 -12.69 4.92
CA ILE A 153 30.78 -12.93 5.06
C ILE A 153 31.28 -13.66 3.82
N VAL A 154 32.28 -13.09 3.16
CA VAL A 154 33.09 -13.78 2.15
C VAL A 154 34.34 -14.29 2.85
N LEU A 155 34.58 -15.60 2.76
CA LEU A 155 35.62 -16.29 3.51
C LEU A 155 36.65 -16.93 2.56
N ASP A 156 37.88 -16.43 2.65
CA ASP A 156 39.03 -16.88 1.85
C ASP A 156 40.09 -17.52 2.75
N VAL A 157 39.99 -18.82 2.93
CA VAL A 157 40.80 -19.59 3.89
C VAL A 157 41.25 -20.91 3.27
N LYS A 158 42.41 -21.42 3.69
CA LYS A 158 42.90 -22.73 3.26
C LYS A 158 41.95 -23.85 3.69
N ARG A 159 41.89 -24.91 2.89
CA ARG A 159 41.05 -26.08 3.15
C ARG A 159 41.28 -26.70 4.53
N ASP A 160 42.55 -26.80 4.96
CA ASP A 160 42.90 -27.45 6.22
C ASP A 160 42.51 -26.61 7.46
N THR A 161 42.51 -25.27 7.35
CA THR A 161 42.10 -24.36 8.45
C THR A 161 40.61 -24.05 8.42
N LEU A 162 39.93 -24.16 7.27
CA LEU A 162 38.52 -23.77 7.08
C LEU A 162 37.56 -24.41 8.11
N ARG A 163 37.71 -25.71 8.44
CA ARG A 163 36.87 -26.35 9.47
C ARG A 163 37.06 -25.71 10.85
N THR A 164 38.30 -25.38 11.22
CA THR A 164 38.60 -24.74 12.51
C THR A 164 38.05 -23.32 12.57
N VAL A 165 38.14 -22.56 11.47
CA VAL A 165 37.58 -21.22 11.35
C VAL A 165 36.06 -21.23 11.51
N LEU A 166 35.36 -22.14 10.83
CA LEU A 166 33.91 -22.29 10.96
C LEU A 166 33.49 -22.72 12.38
N LYS A 167 34.25 -23.58 13.05
CA LYS A 167 34.01 -23.92 14.47
C LYS A 167 34.15 -22.71 15.39
N HIS A 168 35.14 -21.85 15.17
CA HIS A 168 35.27 -20.62 15.95
C HIS A 168 34.15 -19.62 15.65
N ALA A 169 33.69 -19.52 14.39
CA ALA A 169 32.50 -18.73 14.05
C ALA A 169 31.25 -19.25 14.77
N GLN A 170 31.09 -20.58 14.86
CA GLN A 170 30.00 -21.23 15.61
C GLN A 170 30.07 -20.91 17.11
N GLN A 171 31.26 -20.97 17.72
CA GLN A 171 31.47 -20.63 19.14
C GLN A 171 31.10 -19.17 19.47
N VAL A 172 31.33 -18.24 18.54
CA VAL A 172 30.98 -16.81 18.69
C VAL A 172 29.48 -16.55 18.42
N GLY A 173 28.74 -17.57 17.96
CA GLY A 173 27.33 -17.47 17.60
C GLY A 173 27.10 -16.75 16.27
N MET A 174 28.07 -16.83 15.35
CA MET A 174 27.97 -16.29 13.98
C MET A 174 27.57 -17.35 12.95
N MET A 175 27.05 -18.49 13.41
CA MET A 175 26.51 -19.58 12.58
C MET A 175 25.03 -19.76 12.93
N THR A 176 24.21 -18.78 12.53
CA THR A 176 22.75 -18.80 12.68
C THR A 176 22.05 -18.62 11.33
N GLU A 177 20.72 -18.71 11.32
CA GLU A 177 19.87 -18.54 10.13
C GLU A 177 19.91 -17.12 9.51
N SER A 178 20.49 -16.14 10.20
CA SER A 178 20.67 -14.79 9.65
C SER A 178 21.98 -14.61 8.89
N HIS A 179 22.93 -15.53 9.05
CA HIS A 179 24.27 -15.40 8.51
C HIS A 179 24.39 -16.09 7.14
N ASN A 180 25.13 -15.46 6.23
CA ASN A 180 25.44 -16.01 4.92
C ASN A 180 26.95 -16.02 4.72
N TYR A 181 27.49 -17.19 4.36
CA TYR A 181 28.90 -17.41 4.07
C TYR A 181 29.08 -17.78 2.60
N LEU A 182 29.92 -17.00 1.92
CA LEU A 182 30.47 -17.35 0.61
C LEU A 182 31.91 -17.82 0.79
N ILE A 183 32.16 -19.10 0.54
CA ILE A 183 33.49 -19.70 0.62
C ILE A 183 34.11 -19.70 -0.77
N THR A 184 35.28 -19.07 -0.91
CA THR A 184 35.99 -18.94 -2.20
C THR A 184 36.83 -20.16 -2.54
N SER A 185 37.11 -21.05 -1.58
CA SER A 185 37.85 -22.28 -1.84
C SER A 185 37.03 -23.27 -2.68
N LEU A 186 37.64 -23.80 -3.74
CA LEU A 186 37.02 -24.79 -4.63
C LEU A 186 36.92 -26.21 -4.02
N ASP A 187 37.49 -26.40 -2.83
CA ASP A 187 37.58 -27.69 -2.13
C ASP A 187 36.55 -27.85 -0.99
N LEU A 188 35.51 -27.03 -0.96
CA LEU A 188 34.47 -27.09 0.08
C LEU A 188 33.80 -28.48 0.18
N HIS A 189 33.65 -29.20 -0.93
CA HIS A 189 33.09 -30.57 -0.97
C HIS A 189 33.99 -31.65 -0.34
N THR A 190 35.24 -31.31 -0.02
CA THR A 190 36.19 -32.23 0.62
C THR A 190 36.20 -32.13 2.14
N ILE A 191 35.42 -31.21 2.71
CA ILE A 191 35.35 -30.95 4.14
C ILE A 191 34.08 -31.57 4.70
N ASP A 192 34.21 -32.20 5.86
CA ASP A 192 33.04 -32.68 6.60
C ASP A 192 32.27 -31.49 7.20
N MET A 193 31.06 -31.28 6.67
CA MET A 193 30.17 -30.17 7.06
C MET A 193 29.10 -30.59 8.07
N GLU A 194 29.14 -31.82 8.60
CA GLU A 194 28.11 -32.35 9.53
C GLU A 194 27.86 -31.44 10.74
N ASP A 195 28.94 -30.90 11.34
CA ASP A 195 28.89 -29.97 12.48
C ASP A 195 28.09 -28.68 12.19
N PHE A 196 27.88 -28.33 10.92
CA PHE A 196 27.33 -27.06 10.47
C PHE A 196 25.93 -27.17 9.82
N LYS A 197 25.48 -28.38 9.44
CA LYS A 197 24.19 -28.60 8.74
C LYS A 197 22.98 -28.11 9.54
N TYR A 198 23.01 -28.29 10.86
CA TYR A 198 21.89 -27.95 11.74
C TYR A 198 21.84 -26.46 12.15
N GLY A 199 22.90 -25.69 11.87
CA GLY A 199 22.98 -24.25 12.18
C GLY A 199 22.06 -23.37 11.34
N LYS A 200 21.46 -23.93 10.27
CA LYS A 200 20.64 -23.23 9.26
C LYS A 200 21.32 -22.00 8.64
N THR A 201 22.64 -21.93 8.73
CA THR A 201 23.44 -20.87 8.10
C THR A 201 23.56 -21.15 6.62
N ASN A 202 23.39 -20.13 5.81
CA ASN A 202 23.50 -20.26 4.36
C ASN A 202 24.98 -20.31 4.00
N ILE A 203 25.50 -21.51 3.74
CA ILE A 203 26.89 -21.70 3.32
C ILE A 203 26.90 -22.10 1.85
N THR A 204 27.68 -21.35 1.09
CA THR A 204 27.73 -21.44 -0.36
C THR A 204 29.18 -21.49 -0.82
N GLY A 205 29.43 -22.21 -1.90
CA GLY A 205 30.74 -22.26 -2.52
C GLY A 205 30.65 -22.72 -3.96
N PHE A 206 31.78 -22.63 -4.65
CA PHE A 206 31.93 -23.18 -5.98
C PHE A 206 32.75 -24.46 -5.94
N ARG A 207 32.45 -25.38 -6.85
CA ARG A 207 33.15 -26.64 -7.02
C ARG A 207 33.54 -26.81 -8.48
N LEU A 208 34.79 -27.18 -8.73
CA LEU A 208 35.30 -27.43 -10.09
C LEU A 208 35.21 -28.92 -10.50
N VAL A 209 35.27 -29.84 -9.53
CA VAL A 209 35.19 -31.29 -9.79
C VAL A 209 33.73 -31.71 -9.99
N ASP A 210 33.47 -32.49 -11.05
CA ASP A 210 32.14 -33.03 -11.31
C ASP A 210 31.96 -34.40 -10.62
N GLU A 211 31.18 -34.44 -9.54
CA GLU A 211 30.87 -35.66 -8.78
C GLU A 211 30.03 -36.68 -9.57
N ASN A 212 29.32 -36.22 -10.60
CA ASN A 212 28.50 -37.09 -11.43
C ASN A 212 29.32 -37.78 -12.53
N ASN A 213 30.62 -37.47 -12.65
CA ASN A 213 31.47 -38.11 -13.65
C ASN A 213 31.73 -39.59 -13.29
N ALA A 214 31.39 -40.49 -14.22
CA ALA A 214 31.59 -41.93 -14.07
C ALA A 214 33.07 -42.28 -13.85
N ASP A 215 33.99 -41.57 -14.50
CA ASP A 215 35.44 -41.79 -14.36
C ASP A 215 35.92 -41.46 -12.94
N LEU A 216 35.34 -40.43 -12.32
CA LEU A 216 35.64 -40.07 -10.92
C LEU A 216 35.15 -41.16 -9.97
N GLN A 217 33.93 -41.67 -10.17
CA GLN A 217 33.37 -42.72 -9.33
C GLN A 217 34.18 -44.01 -9.44
N ALA A 218 34.59 -44.39 -10.66
CA ALA A 218 35.47 -45.53 -10.90
C ALA A 218 36.84 -45.35 -10.22
N LEU A 219 37.44 -44.16 -10.31
CA LEU A 219 38.70 -43.83 -9.66
C LEU A 219 38.60 -43.89 -8.12
N VAL A 220 37.53 -43.36 -7.53
CA VAL A 220 37.30 -43.41 -6.07
C VAL A 220 37.14 -44.86 -5.59
N VAL A 221 36.41 -45.69 -6.35
CA VAL A 221 36.28 -47.13 -6.03
C VAL A 221 37.64 -47.83 -6.15
N GLU A 222 38.42 -47.54 -7.19
CA GLU A 222 39.75 -48.13 -7.38
C GLU A 222 40.74 -47.72 -6.27
N LEU A 223 40.75 -46.45 -5.87
CA LEU A 223 41.59 -45.95 -4.78
C LEU A 223 41.25 -46.60 -3.45
N ASN A 224 39.96 -46.76 -3.14
CA ASN A 224 39.51 -47.40 -1.91
C ASN A 224 39.76 -48.92 -1.88
N THR A 225 39.77 -49.59 -3.04
CA THR A 225 39.91 -51.06 -3.12
C THR A 225 41.35 -51.53 -3.32
N LYS A 226 42.10 -50.94 -4.26
CA LYS A 226 43.45 -51.41 -4.66
C LYS A 226 44.60 -50.73 -3.89
N TRP A 227 44.42 -49.47 -3.50
CA TRP A 227 45.51 -48.65 -2.95
C TRP A 227 45.43 -48.42 -1.44
N SER A 228 44.46 -49.04 -0.75
CA SER A 228 44.25 -48.95 0.70
C SER A 228 45.48 -49.34 1.54
N GLY A 229 46.30 -50.29 1.06
CA GLY A 229 47.53 -50.73 1.74
C GLY A 229 48.77 -49.85 1.50
N ALA A 230 48.86 -49.17 0.36
CA ALA A 230 50.05 -48.39 -0.04
C ALA A 230 50.01 -46.94 0.49
N ILE A 231 48.82 -46.41 0.76
CA ILE A 231 48.64 -45.01 1.20
C ILE A 231 48.34 -44.96 2.70
N ARG A 232 49.29 -45.39 3.54
CA ARG A 232 49.17 -45.50 5.01
C ARG A 232 48.88 -44.20 5.79
N LYS A 233 48.70 -43.05 5.12
CA LYS A 233 48.55 -41.72 5.74
C LYS A 233 47.20 -41.03 5.49
N LEU A 234 46.25 -41.68 4.82
CA LEU A 234 44.92 -41.11 4.57
C LEU A 234 43.86 -41.79 5.46
N ASP A 235 42.96 -40.98 6.02
CA ASP A 235 41.75 -41.49 6.68
C ASP A 235 40.83 -42.11 5.61
N PHE A 236 40.66 -43.44 5.63
CA PHE A 236 39.79 -44.17 4.71
C PHE A 236 38.42 -44.44 5.35
N PRO A 237 37.31 -44.44 4.56
CA PRO A 237 37.26 -44.41 3.09
C PRO A 237 37.25 -43.00 2.47
N ILE A 238 37.93 -42.84 1.33
CA ILE A 238 37.93 -41.60 0.55
C ILE A 238 36.57 -41.47 -0.14
N LYS A 239 35.79 -40.43 0.21
CA LYS A 239 34.50 -40.13 -0.42
C LYS A 239 34.62 -39.16 -1.60
N THR A 240 35.53 -38.19 -1.50
CA THR A 240 35.74 -37.14 -2.51
C THR A 240 37.22 -36.86 -2.70
N ILE A 241 37.58 -36.29 -3.86
CA ILE A 241 38.96 -35.97 -4.24
C ILE A 241 39.15 -34.44 -4.25
N ARG A 242 40.35 -33.98 -3.86
CA ARG A 242 40.74 -32.56 -3.91
C ARG A 242 40.83 -32.07 -5.35
N THR A 243 40.52 -30.80 -5.57
CA THR A 243 40.65 -30.14 -6.87
C THR A 243 42.07 -30.23 -7.42
N GLU A 244 43.09 -30.02 -6.58
CA GLU A 244 44.50 -30.17 -6.95
C GLU A 244 44.83 -31.57 -7.51
N THR A 245 44.31 -32.62 -6.86
CA THR A 245 44.51 -34.01 -7.29
C THR A 245 43.76 -34.31 -8.58
N ALA A 246 42.54 -33.78 -8.73
CA ALA A 246 41.77 -33.90 -9.96
C ALA A 246 42.46 -33.18 -11.13
N LEU A 247 43.00 -31.98 -10.90
CA LEU A 247 43.78 -31.24 -11.90
C LEU A 247 45.07 -31.96 -12.27
N MET A 248 45.74 -32.62 -11.32
CA MET A 248 46.93 -33.43 -11.62
C MET A 248 46.60 -34.65 -12.48
N TYR A 249 45.47 -35.31 -12.22
CA TYR A 249 44.98 -36.40 -13.06
C TYR A 249 44.71 -35.91 -14.49
N ASP A 250 43.99 -34.79 -14.62
CA ASP A 250 43.69 -34.16 -15.91
C ASP A 250 44.97 -33.71 -16.63
N ALA A 251 45.98 -33.24 -15.89
CA ALA A 251 47.27 -32.82 -16.43
C ALA A 251 48.04 -33.98 -17.06
N VAL A 252 48.09 -35.13 -16.38
CA VAL A 252 48.74 -36.33 -16.90
C VAL A 252 47.99 -36.87 -18.11
N GLN A 253 46.66 -36.87 -18.08
CA GLN A 253 45.84 -37.31 -19.21
C GLN A 253 46.03 -36.40 -20.43
N LEU A 254 46.10 -35.09 -20.22
CA LEU A 254 46.41 -34.10 -21.25
C LEU A 254 47.79 -34.29 -21.87
N PHE A 255 48.79 -34.46 -21.02
CA PHE A 255 50.16 -34.66 -21.48
C PHE A 255 50.32 -35.99 -22.22
N ALA A 256 49.73 -37.07 -21.72
CA ALA A 256 49.75 -38.37 -22.37
C ALA A 256 49.06 -38.34 -23.74
N LYS A 257 47.93 -37.62 -23.85
CA LYS A 257 47.23 -37.44 -25.12
C LYS A 257 48.06 -36.63 -26.12
N ALA A 258 48.71 -35.55 -25.67
CA ALA A 258 49.59 -34.75 -26.51
C ALA A 258 50.80 -35.56 -27.01
N LEU A 259 51.40 -36.40 -26.16
CA LEU A 259 52.47 -37.32 -26.57
C LEU A 259 51.99 -38.36 -27.57
N GLN A 260 50.80 -38.95 -27.36
CA GLN A 260 50.22 -39.90 -28.31
C GLN A 260 49.98 -39.28 -29.69
N ASP A 261 49.47 -38.04 -29.71
CA ASP A 261 49.21 -37.32 -30.95
C ASP A 261 50.53 -36.89 -31.64
N LEU A 262 51.57 -36.56 -30.86
CA LEU A 262 52.91 -36.25 -31.37
C LEU A 262 53.58 -37.50 -31.97
N ASP A 263 53.52 -38.65 -31.29
CA ASP A 263 54.14 -39.92 -31.74
C ASP A 263 53.54 -40.41 -33.06
N GLY A 264 52.24 -40.15 -33.27
CA GLY A 264 51.57 -40.40 -34.55
C GLY A 264 52.05 -39.51 -35.71
N SER A 265 52.78 -38.42 -35.41
CA SER A 265 53.24 -37.43 -36.40
C SER A 265 54.76 -37.44 -36.62
N LYS A 266 55.57 -37.70 -35.59
CA LYS A 266 57.03 -37.64 -35.60
C LYS A 266 57.60 -38.63 -34.57
N SER A 267 58.72 -39.29 -34.89
CA SER A 267 59.45 -40.13 -33.93
C SER A 267 60.00 -39.28 -32.79
N ILE A 268 59.63 -39.61 -31.55
CA ILE A 268 59.99 -38.87 -30.34
C ILE A 268 61.30 -39.42 -29.75
N TYR A 269 62.26 -38.54 -29.45
CA TYR A 269 63.48 -38.88 -28.72
C TYR A 269 63.84 -37.79 -27.70
N PHE A 270 64.03 -38.18 -26.43
CA PHE A 270 64.39 -37.27 -25.34
C PHE A 270 65.88 -37.45 -24.99
N PRO A 271 66.79 -36.59 -25.47
CA PRO A 271 68.19 -36.65 -25.09
C PRO A 271 68.39 -36.23 -23.63
N PRO A 272 69.42 -36.74 -22.94
CA PRO A 272 69.85 -36.20 -21.65
C PRO A 272 70.41 -34.79 -21.85
N ILE A 273 69.92 -33.81 -21.08
CA ILE A 273 70.32 -32.40 -21.19
C ILE A 273 70.87 -31.92 -19.85
N SER A 274 72.03 -31.27 -19.87
CA SER A 274 72.59 -30.59 -18.70
C SER A 274 72.14 -29.12 -18.69
N CYS A 275 71.80 -28.60 -17.51
CA CYS A 275 71.41 -27.19 -17.34
C CYS A 275 72.52 -26.20 -17.73
N ASP A 276 73.79 -26.61 -17.63
CA ASP A 276 74.94 -25.74 -17.89
C ASP A 276 75.33 -25.67 -19.38
N SER A 277 74.89 -26.64 -20.19
CA SER A 277 75.39 -26.82 -21.56
C SER A 277 74.66 -25.99 -22.63
N GLY A 278 73.62 -25.23 -22.25
CA GLY A 278 72.87 -24.34 -23.15
C GLY A 278 72.15 -25.05 -24.32
N LEU A 279 72.14 -26.38 -24.33
CA LEU A 279 71.48 -27.20 -25.33
C LEU A 279 69.97 -27.18 -25.08
N ARG A 280 69.20 -26.92 -26.13
CA ARG A 280 67.72 -26.94 -26.09
C ARG A 280 67.19 -28.32 -26.41
N GLY A 281 66.10 -28.69 -25.77
CA GLY A 281 65.26 -29.83 -26.13
C GLY A 281 64.75 -29.68 -27.57
N LEU A 282 64.62 -30.81 -28.26
CA LEU A 282 64.25 -30.84 -29.68
C LEU A 282 62.74 -30.81 -29.93
N ASP A 283 61.95 -31.29 -28.96
CA ASP A 283 60.53 -31.61 -29.18
C ASP A 283 59.57 -30.94 -28.17
N GLY A 284 60.06 -30.17 -27.19
CA GLY A 284 59.22 -29.62 -26.12
C GLY A 284 58.18 -28.61 -26.61
N SER A 285 58.59 -27.66 -27.45
CA SER A 285 57.68 -26.72 -28.10
C SER A 285 56.59 -27.42 -28.94
N SER A 286 56.89 -28.58 -29.52
CA SER A 286 55.92 -29.40 -30.26
C SER A 286 54.88 -29.99 -29.32
N ILE A 287 55.30 -30.56 -28.18
CA ILE A 287 54.40 -31.13 -27.16
C ILE A 287 53.41 -30.07 -26.66
N ILE A 288 53.88 -28.86 -26.37
CA ILE A 288 53.01 -27.77 -25.90
C ILE A 288 52.02 -27.30 -26.97
N ASN A 289 52.43 -27.26 -28.24
CA ASN A 289 51.52 -26.93 -29.34
C ASN A 289 50.41 -27.99 -29.49
N PHE A 290 50.69 -29.27 -29.22
CA PHE A 290 49.63 -30.29 -29.17
C PHE A 290 48.72 -30.16 -27.95
N MET A 291 49.24 -29.66 -26.82
CA MET A 291 48.44 -29.36 -25.63
C MET A 291 47.60 -28.07 -25.76
N LYS A 292 48.03 -27.09 -26.58
CA LYS A 292 47.32 -25.83 -26.88
C LYS A 292 46.58 -25.97 -28.22
N PRO A 293 45.29 -26.35 -28.29
CA PRO A 293 44.60 -26.40 -29.57
C PRO A 293 44.41 -25.00 -30.14
N ALA A 294 45.05 -24.70 -31.27
CA ALA A 294 44.92 -23.43 -31.97
C ALA A 294 43.48 -23.24 -32.49
N ASN A 295 42.81 -22.16 -32.05
CA ASN A 295 41.58 -21.71 -32.68
C ASN A 295 41.98 -21.07 -34.02
N ASN A 296 41.59 -21.68 -35.14
CA ASN A 296 41.74 -21.08 -36.46
C ASN A 296 40.90 -19.80 -36.59
N ARG A 297 41.45 -18.67 -36.12
CA ARG A 297 41.14 -17.34 -36.62
C ARG A 297 42.45 -16.57 -36.72
N ALA A 298 43.19 -16.86 -37.79
CA ALA A 298 44.27 -16.02 -38.25
C ALA A 298 43.77 -14.56 -38.35
N SER A 299 44.12 -13.74 -37.36
CA SER A 299 44.15 -12.30 -37.52
C SER A 299 45.30 -12.02 -38.47
N LEU A 300 44.93 -11.76 -39.72
CA LEU A 300 45.79 -11.27 -40.77
C LEU A 300 46.36 -9.91 -40.34
N ASN A 301 47.48 -9.90 -39.61
CA ASN A 301 48.23 -8.67 -39.38
C ASN A 301 49.59 -8.77 -40.07
N ARG A 302 49.67 -8.08 -41.22
CA ARG A 302 50.90 -7.88 -41.99
C ARG A 302 51.87 -7.07 -41.14
N ARG A 303 52.99 -7.68 -40.74
CA ARG A 303 54.35 -7.13 -40.65
C ARG A 303 55.17 -7.94 -39.63
N ALA A 304 55.62 -9.12 -40.05
CA ALA A 304 56.81 -9.76 -39.52
C ALA A 304 57.35 -10.72 -40.59
N VAL A 305 58.66 -10.70 -40.78
CA VAL A 305 59.41 -11.49 -41.76
C VAL A 305 59.19 -12.99 -41.49
N PRO A 306 58.97 -13.86 -42.50
CA PRO A 306 58.65 -15.26 -42.26
C PRO A 306 59.92 -16.05 -41.90
N PRO A 307 59.92 -16.86 -40.83
CA PRO A 307 60.70 -18.09 -40.82
C PRO A 307 59.97 -19.17 -41.63
N CYS A 308 60.73 -20.15 -42.10
CA CYS A 308 60.40 -21.06 -43.19
C CYS A 308 59.04 -21.78 -43.13
N ARG A 309 58.47 -21.89 -44.34
CA ARG A 309 57.19 -22.49 -44.69
C ARG A 309 57.33 -24.00 -44.86
N CYS A 310 57.43 -24.78 -43.77
CA CYS A 310 57.47 -26.25 -43.82
C CYS A 310 56.52 -27.00 -42.85
N LEU A 311 55.64 -26.34 -42.10
CA LEU A 311 54.70 -27.03 -41.18
C LEU A 311 53.24 -26.59 -41.37
N ALA A 312 52.76 -26.58 -42.61
CA ALA A 312 51.37 -26.18 -42.93
C ALA A 312 50.38 -27.36 -43.06
N ASN A 313 50.81 -28.60 -42.83
CA ASN A 313 49.97 -29.80 -42.89
C ASN A 313 49.97 -30.59 -41.56
N VAL A 314 49.86 -29.90 -40.43
CA VAL A 314 49.33 -30.55 -39.21
C VAL A 314 47.89 -30.11 -39.11
N THR A 315 46.96 -31.00 -39.47
CA THR A 315 45.56 -30.85 -39.09
C THR A 315 45.52 -30.61 -37.59
N ALA A 316 45.13 -29.40 -37.18
CA ALA A 316 45.01 -29.04 -35.77
C ALA A 316 44.11 -30.06 -35.09
N ALA A 317 44.73 -31.02 -34.40
CA ALA A 317 44.03 -31.99 -33.59
C ALA A 317 43.30 -31.19 -32.52
N ASN A 318 41.98 -31.35 -32.45
CA ASN A 318 41.14 -30.70 -31.47
C ASN A 318 41.41 -31.38 -30.11
N SER A 319 42.50 -31.00 -29.43
CA SER A 319 42.97 -31.62 -28.17
C SER A 319 42.15 -31.18 -26.96
N SER A 320 40.81 -31.10 -27.11
CA SER A 320 39.92 -30.96 -25.96
C SER A 320 39.76 -32.32 -25.29
N ILE A 321 40.09 -32.39 -24.00
CA ILE A 321 39.95 -33.61 -23.20
C ILE A 321 38.81 -33.45 -22.22
N GLN A 322 38.09 -34.53 -22.01
CA GLN A 322 37.14 -34.66 -20.92
C GLN A 322 37.88 -35.26 -19.72
N GLY A 323 38.17 -34.44 -18.72
CA GLY A 323 38.80 -34.84 -17.47
C GLY A 323 37.81 -34.90 -16.29
N LEU A 324 38.34 -35.10 -15.09
CA LEU A 324 37.59 -35.07 -13.83
C LEU A 324 37.03 -33.68 -13.51
N THR A 325 37.68 -32.63 -13.99
CA THR A 325 37.20 -31.23 -13.88
C THR A 325 36.33 -30.81 -15.07
N GLY A 326 35.82 -31.77 -15.84
CA GLY A 326 35.03 -31.54 -17.04
C GLY A 326 35.90 -31.28 -18.27
N LYS A 327 35.39 -30.49 -19.22
CA LYS A 327 36.11 -30.19 -20.45
C LYS A 327 37.31 -29.28 -20.15
N VAL A 328 38.48 -29.64 -20.69
CA VAL A 328 39.72 -28.87 -20.57
C VAL A 328 40.07 -28.30 -21.94
N LYS A 329 40.15 -26.97 -22.04
CA LYS A 329 40.58 -26.24 -23.24
C LYS A 329 41.38 -25.00 -22.84
N PHE A 330 42.42 -24.68 -23.60
CA PHE A 330 43.28 -23.52 -23.38
C PHE A 330 43.04 -22.41 -24.41
N ASP A 331 43.45 -21.19 -24.07
CA ASP A 331 43.62 -20.09 -25.01
C ASP A 331 45.02 -20.13 -25.66
N GLU A 332 45.29 -19.19 -26.58
CA GLU A 332 46.60 -19.08 -27.26
C GLU A 332 47.75 -18.84 -26.28
N GLN A 333 47.46 -18.29 -25.10
CA GLN A 333 48.42 -17.97 -24.05
C GLN A 333 48.63 -19.14 -23.06
N GLY A 334 47.92 -20.27 -23.20
CA GLY A 334 48.04 -21.42 -22.31
C GLY A 334 47.24 -21.34 -21.00
N PHE A 335 46.28 -20.41 -20.90
CA PHE A 335 45.31 -20.38 -19.79
C PHE A 335 44.05 -21.16 -20.14
N ARG A 336 43.45 -21.80 -19.14
CA ARG A 336 42.20 -22.52 -19.30
C ARG A 336 41.04 -21.57 -19.65
N SER A 337 40.49 -21.72 -20.84
CA SER A 337 39.47 -20.82 -21.42
C SER A 337 38.04 -21.32 -21.24
N GLU A 338 37.83 -22.64 -21.28
CA GLU A 338 36.52 -23.28 -21.15
C GLU A 338 36.52 -24.21 -19.94
N PHE A 339 35.67 -23.92 -18.95
CA PHE A 339 35.41 -24.76 -17.79
C PHE A 339 34.06 -24.41 -17.19
N VAL A 340 33.57 -25.26 -16.30
CA VAL A 340 32.26 -25.12 -15.65
C VAL A 340 32.47 -25.20 -14.15
N LEU A 341 31.81 -24.32 -13.39
CA LEU A 341 31.78 -24.34 -11.94
C LEU A 341 30.39 -24.74 -11.47
N ASP A 342 30.34 -25.74 -10.59
CA ASP A 342 29.12 -26.10 -9.88
C ASP A 342 28.92 -25.16 -8.69
N LEU A 343 27.74 -24.56 -8.59
CA LEU A 343 27.33 -23.83 -7.40
C LEU A 343 26.77 -24.82 -6.38
N ILE A 344 27.43 -24.95 -5.23
CA ILE A 344 27.04 -25.85 -4.15
C ILE A 344 26.54 -25.08 -2.92
N TYR A 345 25.54 -25.65 -2.26
CA TYR A 345 24.84 -25.07 -1.13
C TYR A 345 24.67 -26.09 0.00
N LEU A 346 24.86 -25.67 1.25
CA LEU A 346 24.67 -26.54 2.41
C LEU A 346 23.20 -26.65 2.80
N THR A 347 22.59 -27.81 2.55
CA THR A 347 21.25 -28.19 3.01
C THR A 347 21.34 -29.07 4.28
N LYS A 348 20.18 -29.50 4.81
CA LYS A 348 20.12 -30.45 5.93
C LYS A 348 20.67 -31.82 5.55
N ASP A 349 20.53 -32.20 4.28
CA ASP A 349 20.94 -33.51 3.77
C ASP A 349 22.44 -33.51 3.40
N GLY A 350 23.00 -32.35 3.05
CA GLY A 350 24.43 -32.18 2.81
C GLY A 350 24.75 -31.03 1.88
N LEU A 351 25.92 -31.06 1.26
CA LEU A 351 26.24 -30.14 0.17
C LEU A 351 25.53 -30.62 -1.10
N GLU A 352 24.64 -29.78 -1.63
CA GLU A 352 23.90 -30.06 -2.87
C GLU A 352 24.25 -29.05 -3.96
N LYS A 353 24.24 -29.52 -5.21
CA LYS A 353 24.37 -28.67 -6.39
C LYS A 353 23.06 -27.92 -6.65
N ILE A 354 23.11 -26.59 -6.70
CA ILE A 354 21.95 -25.72 -6.91
C ILE A 354 21.97 -24.98 -8.26
N GLY A 355 23.12 -24.96 -8.93
CA GLY A 355 23.29 -24.27 -10.20
C GLY A 355 24.65 -24.50 -10.83
N VAL A 356 24.86 -23.88 -11.97
CA VAL A 356 26.07 -23.99 -12.78
C VAL A 356 26.49 -22.60 -13.26
N TRP A 357 27.80 -22.32 -13.24
CA TRP A 357 28.39 -21.11 -13.80
C TRP A 357 29.40 -21.46 -14.88
N ALA A 358 29.43 -20.68 -15.96
CA ALA A 358 30.42 -20.81 -17.02
C ALA A 358 30.92 -19.44 -17.50
N PRO A 359 32.21 -19.31 -17.89
CA PRO A 359 32.76 -18.08 -18.44
C PRO A 359 31.94 -17.57 -19.63
N GLY A 360 31.52 -16.30 -19.60
CA GLY A 360 30.73 -15.65 -20.65
C GLY A 360 29.24 -16.00 -20.70
N LYS A 361 28.78 -17.07 -20.02
CA LYS A 361 27.36 -17.44 -19.91
C LYS A 361 26.72 -17.00 -18.60
N GLY A 362 27.53 -16.71 -17.57
CA GLY A 362 27.05 -16.35 -16.24
C GLY A 362 26.52 -17.57 -15.47
N ILE A 363 25.72 -17.32 -14.43
CA ILE A 363 25.19 -18.37 -13.56
C ILE A 363 23.76 -18.76 -13.94
N ASN A 364 23.49 -20.05 -13.93
CA ASN A 364 22.19 -20.64 -14.19
C ASN A 364 21.76 -21.48 -12.97
N ILE A 365 20.71 -21.04 -12.28
CA ILE A 365 20.22 -21.69 -11.05
C ILE A 365 19.09 -22.67 -11.43
N THR A 366 19.28 -23.95 -11.12
CA THR A 366 18.34 -25.02 -11.48
C THR A 366 17.27 -25.28 -10.42
N LYS A 367 17.51 -24.89 -9.16
CA LYS A 367 16.52 -24.96 -8.07
C LYS A 367 16.02 -23.56 -7.69
N ASN A 368 14.76 -23.25 -8.00
CA ASN A 368 14.12 -21.98 -7.65
C ASN A 368 13.82 -21.93 -6.15
N MET A 369 14.66 -21.23 -5.39
CA MET A 369 14.65 -21.22 -3.91
C MET A 369 13.64 -20.23 -3.30
N SER A 370 12.96 -19.38 -4.09
CA SER A 370 12.17 -18.26 -3.55
C SER A 370 10.74 -18.61 -3.13
N ASN A 371 10.07 -19.56 -3.79
CA ASN A 371 8.61 -19.75 -3.61
C ASN A 371 8.24 -20.78 -2.53
N GLU A 372 9.18 -21.63 -2.11
CA GLU A 372 8.93 -22.73 -1.18
C GLU A 372 9.39 -22.42 0.26
N TYR A 373 10.32 -21.47 0.44
CA TYR A 373 10.80 -21.06 1.77
C TYR A 373 9.81 -20.17 2.52
N ASP A 374 9.04 -19.32 1.83
CA ASP A 374 8.07 -18.40 2.46
C ASP A 374 6.87 -19.14 3.09
N THR A 375 6.47 -20.29 2.54
CA THR A 375 5.42 -21.14 3.11
C THR A 375 5.95 -22.07 4.21
N LEU A 376 7.20 -22.53 4.13
CA LEU A 376 7.82 -23.39 5.16
C LEU A 376 8.28 -22.65 6.43
N LEU A 377 8.43 -21.32 6.41
CA LEU A 377 8.94 -20.51 7.53
C LEU A 377 7.98 -20.42 8.74
N LEU A 378 6.67 -20.54 8.49
CA LEU A 378 5.60 -20.38 9.50
C LEU A 378 4.94 -21.69 9.92
N GLN A 379 5.09 -22.76 9.14
CA GLN A 379 4.47 -24.04 9.43
C GLN A 379 4.91 -24.57 10.81
N ASN A 380 3.93 -24.90 11.66
CA ASN A 380 4.08 -25.44 13.03
C ASN A 380 4.76 -24.52 14.07
N LYS A 381 4.99 -23.24 13.79
CA LYS A 381 5.41 -22.27 14.84
C LYS A 381 4.20 -21.76 15.64
N THR A 382 4.41 -21.47 16.92
CA THR A 382 3.39 -20.81 17.77
C THR A 382 3.75 -19.35 17.96
N LEU A 383 2.97 -18.44 17.40
CA LEU A 383 3.18 -16.99 17.50
C LEU A 383 2.44 -16.40 18.70
N ILE A 384 3.09 -15.48 19.40
CA ILE A 384 2.45 -14.69 20.46
C ILE A 384 1.83 -13.44 19.82
N VAL A 385 0.50 -13.36 19.91
CA VAL A 385 -0.32 -12.30 19.33
C VAL A 385 -0.75 -11.36 20.44
N THR A 386 -0.24 -10.13 20.43
CA THR A 386 -0.73 -9.09 21.32
C THR A 386 -1.94 -8.37 20.71
N THR A 387 -2.94 -8.07 21.52
CA THR A 387 -4.16 -7.39 21.09
C THR A 387 -4.71 -6.49 22.21
N TYR A 388 -5.61 -5.59 21.82
CA TYR A 388 -6.33 -4.70 22.72
C TYR A 388 -7.83 -4.95 22.60
N VAL A 389 -8.54 -5.07 23.73
CA VAL A 389 -9.98 -5.34 23.73
C VAL A 389 -10.73 -4.10 23.28
N ASN A 390 -11.21 -4.12 22.03
CA ASN A 390 -12.02 -3.07 21.43
C ASN A 390 -13.06 -3.67 20.48
N SER A 391 -14.30 -3.20 20.56
CA SER A 391 -15.39 -3.67 19.71
C SER A 391 -15.34 -3.01 18.32
N PRO A 392 -15.54 -3.74 17.20
CA PRO A 392 -15.77 -5.19 17.04
C PRO A 392 -14.51 -6.03 16.74
N TYR A 393 -13.32 -5.46 16.91
CA TYR A 393 -12.06 -6.06 16.48
C TYR A 393 -11.66 -7.26 17.34
N ALA A 394 -11.61 -7.06 18.65
CA ALA A 394 -11.34 -8.09 19.65
C ALA A 394 -12.21 -7.83 20.90
N MET A 395 -13.11 -8.75 21.19
CA MET A 395 -14.07 -8.70 22.29
C MET A 395 -13.94 -9.96 23.13
N LEU A 396 -14.33 -9.86 24.40
CA LEU A 396 -14.53 -11.04 25.22
C LEU A 396 -15.83 -11.71 24.82
N LYS A 397 -15.80 -13.04 24.70
CA LYS A 397 -16.96 -13.84 24.33
C LYS A 397 -17.89 -14.01 25.53
N ASP A 398 -19.14 -13.61 25.37
CA ASP A 398 -20.19 -13.83 26.38
C ASP A 398 -20.62 -15.30 26.34
N SER A 399 -20.16 -16.09 27.31
CA SER A 399 -20.53 -17.51 27.45
C SER A 399 -20.86 -17.82 28.91
N ALA A 400 -21.82 -18.71 29.12
CA ALA A 400 -22.15 -19.23 30.45
C ALA A 400 -20.99 -20.06 31.05
N GLU A 401 -20.12 -20.63 30.20
CA GLU A 401 -18.96 -21.41 30.61
C GLU A 401 -17.70 -20.55 30.67
N LYS A 402 -16.82 -20.83 31.64
CA LYS A 402 -15.48 -20.20 31.72
C LYS A 402 -14.57 -20.79 30.64
N LEU A 403 -14.54 -20.15 29.48
CA LEU A 403 -13.62 -20.49 28.39
C LEU A 403 -12.17 -20.19 28.79
N THR A 404 -11.22 -20.98 28.29
CA THR A 404 -9.77 -20.81 28.55
C THR A 404 -8.99 -20.65 27.25
N GLY A 405 -7.86 -19.93 27.31
CA GLY A 405 -6.98 -19.72 26.15
C GLY A 405 -7.59 -18.76 25.11
N ASN A 406 -7.41 -19.09 23.82
CA ASN A 406 -7.84 -18.26 22.68
C ASN A 406 -9.37 -18.19 22.53
N ALA A 407 -10.10 -19.22 22.94
CA ALA A 407 -11.56 -19.30 22.78
C ALA A 407 -12.34 -18.24 23.57
N ARG A 408 -11.67 -17.53 24.49
CA ARG A 408 -12.22 -16.41 25.26
C ARG A 408 -12.47 -15.16 24.42
N TYR A 409 -11.79 -15.04 23.27
CA TYR A 409 -11.87 -13.86 22.43
C TYR A 409 -12.71 -14.14 21.19
N GLU A 410 -13.49 -13.15 20.77
CA GLU A 410 -14.22 -13.15 19.51
C GLU A 410 -14.13 -11.77 18.85
N GLY A 411 -14.18 -11.68 17.52
CA GLY A 411 -14.15 -10.41 16.82
C GLY A 411 -13.57 -10.51 15.42
N PHE A 412 -13.58 -9.40 14.69
CA PHE A 412 -13.07 -9.34 13.32
C PHE A 412 -11.59 -9.73 13.23
N CYS A 413 -10.74 -9.19 14.12
CA CYS A 413 -9.31 -9.49 14.12
C CYS A 413 -9.02 -10.92 14.58
N ILE A 414 -9.89 -11.49 15.42
CA ILE A 414 -9.78 -12.89 15.86
C ILE A 414 -10.10 -13.85 14.72
N ASP A 415 -11.18 -13.59 13.97
CA ASP A 415 -11.51 -14.38 12.79
C ASP A 415 -10.42 -14.20 11.70
N LEU A 416 -9.88 -12.99 11.53
CA LEU A 416 -8.82 -12.71 10.56
C LEU A 416 -7.55 -13.53 10.86
N ILE A 417 -7.07 -13.51 12.11
CA ILE A 417 -5.87 -14.29 12.47
C ILE A 417 -6.12 -15.79 12.34
N ASP A 418 -7.34 -16.27 12.61
CA ASP A 418 -7.70 -17.68 12.44
C ASP A 418 -7.64 -18.12 10.96
N HIS A 419 -8.12 -17.27 10.03
CA HIS A 419 -8.00 -17.55 8.60
C HIS A 419 -6.54 -17.50 8.13
N LEU A 420 -5.76 -16.54 8.60
CA LEU A 420 -4.33 -16.46 8.29
C LEU A 420 -3.56 -17.67 8.84
N ALA A 421 -3.89 -18.12 10.06
CA ALA A 421 -3.30 -19.29 10.67
C ALA A 421 -3.59 -20.58 9.89
N LYS A 422 -4.83 -20.75 9.41
CA LYS A 422 -5.22 -21.87 8.54
C LYS A 422 -4.52 -21.84 7.18
N LEU A 423 -4.36 -20.65 6.59
CA LEU A 423 -3.76 -20.47 5.28
C LEU A 423 -2.24 -20.68 5.30
N LEU A 424 -1.55 -20.19 6.34
CA LEU A 424 -0.09 -20.21 6.46
C LEU A 424 0.43 -21.34 7.36
N GLY A 425 -0.45 -22.08 8.05
CA GLY A 425 -0.11 -23.27 8.84
C GLY A 425 0.58 -23.00 10.19
N PHE A 426 0.41 -21.82 10.79
CA PHE A 426 0.96 -21.49 12.11
C PHE A 426 -0.07 -21.63 13.24
N LYS A 427 0.41 -21.86 14.47
CA LYS A 427 -0.38 -21.79 15.70
C LYS A 427 -0.21 -20.43 16.34
N TYR A 428 -1.16 -19.98 17.16
CA TYR A 428 -1.06 -18.68 17.82
C TYR A 428 -1.63 -18.70 19.24
N ILE A 429 -1.16 -17.78 20.08
CA ILE A 429 -1.67 -17.54 21.43
C ILE A 429 -1.99 -16.05 21.55
N ILE A 430 -3.24 -15.73 21.91
CA ILE A 430 -3.68 -14.35 22.11
C ILE A 430 -3.35 -13.90 23.54
N LYS A 431 -2.71 -12.74 23.66
CA LYS A 431 -2.47 -12.02 24.92
C LYS A 431 -3.01 -10.61 24.82
N GLU A 432 -3.71 -10.18 25.86
CA GLU A 432 -4.10 -8.77 26.01
C GLU A 432 -2.88 -7.95 26.44
N VAL A 433 -2.69 -6.78 25.83
CA VAL A 433 -1.61 -5.85 26.15
C VAL A 433 -1.68 -5.40 27.62
N ALA A 434 -0.54 -5.38 28.32
CA ALA A 434 -0.51 -5.20 29.77
C ALA A 434 -0.98 -3.80 30.24
N ASP A 435 -0.63 -2.75 29.50
CA ASP A 435 -0.88 -1.36 29.86
C ASP A 435 -2.13 -0.76 29.19
N ARG A 436 -2.89 -1.59 28.43
CA ARG A 436 -4.12 -1.18 27.73
C ARG A 436 -3.93 0.03 26.80
N ALA A 437 -2.75 0.15 26.19
CA ALA A 437 -2.44 1.21 25.24
C ALA A 437 -2.07 0.68 23.85
N TYR A 438 -2.37 1.47 22.81
CA TYR A 438 -1.96 1.14 21.43
C TYR A 438 -0.45 1.21 21.23
N GLY A 439 0.17 2.24 21.82
CA GLY A 439 1.59 2.54 21.69
C GLY A 439 1.81 3.96 21.20
N ILE A 440 2.39 4.78 22.09
CA ILE A 440 2.78 6.17 21.91
C ILE A 440 4.24 6.29 22.33
N LYS A 441 5.00 7.11 21.60
CA LYS A 441 6.37 7.44 21.94
C LYS A 441 6.40 8.52 23.02
N ASN A 442 7.03 8.22 24.15
CA ASN A 442 7.30 9.20 25.21
C ASN A 442 8.38 10.20 24.76
N GLU A 443 8.51 11.32 25.48
CA GLU A 443 9.54 12.34 25.23
C GLU A 443 10.97 11.78 25.33
N THR A 444 11.17 10.73 26.15
CA THR A 444 12.43 9.97 26.28
C THR A 444 12.68 8.98 25.13
N GLY A 445 11.83 8.97 24.11
CA GLY A 445 11.95 8.09 22.94
C GLY A 445 11.49 6.64 23.15
N HIS A 446 11.01 6.29 24.34
CA HIS A 446 10.53 4.94 24.67
C HIS A 446 9.08 4.73 24.23
N TRP A 447 8.77 3.54 23.71
CA TRP A 447 7.42 3.16 23.29
C TRP A 447 6.72 2.33 24.37
N ASN A 448 5.45 2.65 24.62
CA ASN A 448 4.56 1.81 25.43
C ASN A 448 3.60 1.00 24.55
N GLY A 449 2.61 0.34 25.15
CA GLY A 449 1.56 -0.37 24.44
C GLY A 449 2.03 -1.59 23.66
N MET A 450 1.19 -1.99 22.71
CA MET A 450 1.49 -3.11 21.80
C MET A 450 2.78 -2.87 21.00
N ILE A 451 3.06 -1.61 20.61
CA ILE A 451 4.32 -1.27 19.92
C ILE A 451 5.52 -1.55 20.81
N GLY A 452 5.46 -1.16 22.09
CA GLY A 452 6.50 -1.48 23.07
C GLY A 452 6.71 -2.99 23.26
N GLU A 453 5.63 -3.77 23.31
CA GLU A 453 5.71 -5.24 23.43
C GLU A 453 6.38 -5.91 22.21
N LEU A 454 6.16 -5.38 20.99
CA LEU A 454 6.82 -5.86 19.77
C LEU A 454 8.32 -5.56 19.75
N ILE A 455 8.71 -4.35 20.18
CA ILE A 455 10.10 -3.91 20.27
C ILE A 455 10.85 -4.71 21.35
N GLY A 456 10.22 -4.88 22.52
CA GLY A 456 10.76 -5.66 23.64
C GLY A 456 10.74 -7.17 23.42
N GLY A 457 10.08 -7.64 22.36
CA GLY A 457 9.97 -9.04 22.00
C GLY A 457 9.13 -9.91 22.92
N VAL A 458 8.20 -9.27 23.65
CA VAL A 458 7.17 -9.94 24.46
C VAL A 458 6.10 -10.57 23.56
N ALA A 459 5.83 -9.94 22.41
CA ALA A 459 4.94 -10.42 21.37
C ALA A 459 5.64 -10.49 20.01
N ASP A 460 5.16 -11.39 19.14
CA ASP A 460 5.69 -11.58 17.79
C ASP A 460 4.95 -10.70 16.77
N ILE A 461 3.62 -10.62 16.93
CA ILE A 461 2.73 -9.84 16.08
C ILE A 461 1.68 -9.10 16.93
N ALA A 462 1.26 -7.93 16.46
CA ALA A 462 0.15 -7.19 17.04
C ALA A 462 -1.00 -7.07 16.03
N ILE A 463 -2.19 -7.51 16.42
CA ILE A 463 -3.39 -7.46 15.58
C ILE A 463 -4.57 -6.86 16.35
N VAL A 464 -5.01 -5.70 15.87
CA VAL A 464 -6.21 -4.98 16.30
C VAL A 464 -6.49 -3.88 15.26
N ASP A 465 -7.31 -2.88 15.58
CA ASP A 465 -7.48 -1.61 14.85
C ASP A 465 -6.25 -0.68 14.96
N LEU A 466 -5.07 -1.23 14.67
CA LEU A 466 -3.81 -0.49 14.75
C LEU A 466 -3.58 0.32 13.48
N THR A 467 -3.79 1.62 13.57
CA THR A 467 -3.53 2.58 12.49
C THR A 467 -2.04 2.64 12.12
N ILE A 468 -1.75 2.47 10.84
CA ILE A 468 -0.42 2.67 10.26
C ILE A 468 -0.12 4.18 10.24
N THR A 469 0.95 4.59 10.91
CA THR A 469 1.40 5.99 11.00
C THR A 469 2.91 6.04 10.82
N SER A 470 3.43 7.11 10.21
CA SER A 470 4.88 7.28 9.98
C SER A 470 5.73 7.07 11.24
N SER A 471 5.31 7.63 12.39
CA SER A 471 6.05 7.45 13.65
C SER A 471 6.12 6.00 14.14
N ARG A 472 5.08 5.19 13.87
CA ARG A 472 5.05 3.76 14.23
C ARG A 472 5.85 2.93 13.23
N GLU A 473 5.78 3.25 11.95
CA GLU A 473 6.52 2.57 10.88
C GLU A 473 8.05 2.74 11.03
N GLU A 474 8.50 3.83 11.63
CA GLU A 474 9.91 3.97 12.02
C GLU A 474 10.34 2.93 13.07
N ALA A 475 9.44 2.51 13.95
CA ALA A 475 9.73 1.64 15.09
C ALA A 475 9.45 0.15 14.82
N VAL A 476 8.39 -0.16 14.07
CA VAL A 476 7.92 -1.51 13.74
C VAL A 476 7.54 -1.60 12.27
N ASP A 477 7.54 -2.81 11.72
CA ASP A 477 7.12 -3.01 10.32
C ASP A 477 5.65 -3.42 10.26
N PHE A 478 4.91 -2.87 9.30
CA PHE A 478 3.52 -3.22 9.02
C PHE A 478 3.39 -4.13 7.79
N THR A 479 2.35 -4.97 7.79
CA THR A 479 1.84 -5.63 6.58
C THR A 479 1.09 -4.64 5.68
N MET A 480 0.71 -5.08 4.48
CA MET A 480 -0.32 -4.37 3.72
C MET A 480 -1.59 -4.19 4.57
N PRO A 481 -2.29 -3.05 4.44
CA PRO A 481 -3.48 -2.77 5.24
C PRO A 481 -4.60 -3.74 4.88
N PHE A 482 -5.20 -4.39 5.89
CA PHE A 482 -6.32 -5.31 5.70
C PHE A 482 -7.67 -4.57 5.66
N MET A 483 -7.71 -3.30 6.10
CA MET A 483 -8.90 -2.46 6.09
C MET A 483 -8.51 -0.99 5.93
N ASN A 484 -9.11 -0.32 4.96
CA ASN A 484 -8.94 1.13 4.78
C ASN A 484 -9.97 1.89 5.61
N THR A 485 -9.54 2.96 6.28
CA THR A 485 -10.38 3.82 7.12
C THR A 485 -9.85 5.26 7.08
N GLY A 486 -10.45 6.16 7.87
CA GLY A 486 -10.03 7.54 8.01
C GLY A 486 -10.79 8.20 9.15
N ILE A 487 -10.32 9.36 9.60
CA ILE A 487 -10.99 10.16 10.62
C ILE A 487 -12.29 10.70 10.00
N SER A 488 -13.40 10.52 10.72
CA SER A 488 -14.66 11.15 10.38
C SER A 488 -15.36 11.63 11.67
N ILE A 489 -16.54 12.22 11.51
CA ILE A 489 -17.23 12.94 12.58
C ILE A 489 -18.47 12.15 13.00
N LEU A 490 -18.50 11.69 14.25
CA LEU A 490 -19.69 11.15 14.87
C LEU A 490 -20.52 12.30 15.47
N PHE A 491 -21.78 12.38 15.08
CA PHE A 491 -22.72 13.38 15.59
C PHE A 491 -24.09 12.78 15.89
N LYS A 492 -24.88 13.47 16.71
CA LYS A 492 -26.26 13.09 17.00
C LYS A 492 -27.18 13.56 15.87
N LYS A 493 -28.04 12.68 15.36
CA LYS A 493 -29.07 13.06 14.40
C LYS A 493 -29.97 14.14 15.04
N PRO A 494 -30.16 15.28 14.38
CA PRO A 494 -31.08 16.30 14.88
C PRO A 494 -32.52 15.75 14.80
N THR A 495 -33.24 15.79 15.92
CA THR A 495 -34.65 15.37 16.00
C THR A 495 -35.62 16.49 15.65
N THR A 496 -35.16 17.74 15.63
CA THR A 496 -36.01 18.90 15.35
C THR A 496 -36.20 19.06 13.84
N LYS A 497 -37.31 18.52 13.34
CA LYS A 497 -37.90 18.96 12.08
C LYS A 497 -38.30 20.43 12.28
N VAL A 498 -37.61 21.36 11.63
CA VAL A 498 -37.96 22.79 11.70
C VAL A 498 -39.21 23.03 10.85
N THR A 499 -40.39 22.70 11.38
CA THR A 499 -41.66 23.12 10.77
C THR A 499 -41.83 24.61 11.06
N THR A 500 -41.70 25.45 10.04
CA THR A 500 -41.97 26.88 10.19
C THR A 500 -43.47 27.13 10.01
N LEU A 501 -44.06 27.97 10.86
CA LEU A 501 -45.48 28.35 10.79
C LEU A 501 -45.90 28.85 9.40
N PHE A 502 -44.99 29.51 8.68
CA PHE A 502 -45.20 30.08 7.35
C PHE A 502 -44.69 29.18 6.21
N SER A 503 -44.63 27.85 6.41
CA SER A 503 -44.16 26.91 5.39
C SER A 503 -44.95 26.99 4.07
N PHE A 504 -46.22 27.45 4.09
CA PHE A 504 -47.00 27.63 2.86
C PHE A 504 -46.47 28.75 1.93
N LEU A 505 -45.62 29.68 2.40
CA LEU A 505 -45.00 30.68 1.52
C LEU A 505 -43.73 30.17 0.81
N SER A 506 -43.14 29.07 1.28
CA SER A 506 -41.88 28.52 0.75
C SER A 506 -41.91 27.97 -0.70
N PRO A 507 -43.06 27.56 -1.31
CA PRO A 507 -43.07 27.03 -2.67
C PRO A 507 -42.58 28.01 -3.74
N PHE A 508 -42.60 29.31 -3.44
CA PHE A 508 -42.02 30.37 -4.26
C PHE A 508 -40.98 31.14 -3.46
N SER A 509 -39.91 31.57 -4.14
CA SER A 509 -38.94 32.48 -3.54
C SER A 509 -39.58 33.85 -3.28
N MET A 510 -39.01 34.61 -2.34
CA MET A 510 -39.48 35.96 -2.04
C MET A 510 -39.46 36.88 -3.28
N GLU A 511 -38.53 36.65 -4.20
CA GLU A 511 -38.45 37.39 -5.46
C GLU A 511 -39.70 37.19 -6.32
N VAL A 512 -40.15 35.94 -6.48
CA VAL A 512 -41.36 35.62 -7.26
C VAL A 512 -42.59 36.27 -6.63
N TRP A 513 -42.71 36.28 -5.30
CA TRP A 513 -43.80 36.96 -4.60
C TRP A 513 -43.81 38.47 -4.86
N ILE A 514 -42.65 39.11 -4.87
CA ILE A 514 -42.53 40.53 -5.21
C ILE A 514 -42.95 40.78 -6.67
N TYR A 515 -42.54 39.92 -7.61
CA TYR A 515 -42.97 40.03 -9.01
C TYR A 515 -44.48 39.82 -9.20
N VAL A 516 -45.10 38.89 -8.46
CA VAL A 516 -46.56 38.68 -8.49
C VAL A 516 -47.30 39.92 -7.97
N MET A 517 -46.83 40.52 -6.87
CA MET A 517 -47.40 41.75 -6.34
C MET A 517 -47.24 42.92 -7.32
N GLY A 518 -46.07 43.04 -7.95
CA GLY A 518 -45.81 44.04 -8.99
C GLY A 518 -46.70 43.86 -10.23
N ALA A 519 -46.86 42.62 -10.70
CA ALA A 519 -47.73 42.28 -11.82
C ALA A 519 -49.20 42.59 -11.51
N HIS A 520 -49.66 42.28 -10.29
CA HIS A 520 -51.02 42.60 -9.82
C HIS A 520 -51.32 44.11 -9.89
N ILE A 521 -50.42 44.95 -9.35
CA ILE A 521 -50.58 46.40 -9.40
C ILE A 521 -50.51 46.91 -10.85
N GLY A 522 -49.54 46.42 -11.64
CA GLY A 522 -49.34 46.82 -13.04
C GLY A 522 -50.54 46.51 -13.94
N VAL A 523 -51.15 45.32 -13.80
CA VAL A 523 -52.35 44.94 -14.54
C VAL A 523 -53.56 45.76 -14.08
N SER A 524 -53.68 46.05 -12.78
CA SER A 524 -54.79 46.87 -12.25
C SER A 524 -54.75 48.31 -12.76
N ILE A 525 -53.56 48.91 -12.84
CA ILE A 525 -53.37 50.25 -13.42
C ILE A 525 -53.66 50.23 -14.92
N THR A 526 -53.18 49.21 -15.63
CA THR A 526 -53.44 49.07 -17.07
C THR A 526 -54.93 48.90 -17.36
N LEU A 527 -55.65 48.07 -16.59
CA LEU A 527 -57.10 47.92 -16.69
C LEU A 527 -57.84 49.22 -16.38
N PHE A 528 -57.41 49.97 -15.37
CA PHE A 528 -57.98 51.28 -15.05
C PHE A 528 -57.78 52.30 -16.19
N LEU A 529 -56.57 52.39 -16.75
CA LEU A 529 -56.27 53.31 -17.84
C LEU A 529 -57.04 52.96 -19.12
N VAL A 530 -56.99 51.69 -19.52
CA VAL A 530 -57.67 51.22 -20.73
C VAL A 530 -59.18 51.27 -20.57
N GLY A 531 -59.71 50.89 -19.40
CA GLY A 531 -61.14 50.97 -19.10
C GLY A 531 -61.68 52.40 -19.14
N ARG A 532 -60.88 53.41 -18.76
CA ARG A 532 -61.27 54.82 -18.87
C ARG A 532 -61.15 55.37 -20.29
N LEU A 533 -60.16 54.92 -21.06
CA LEU A 533 -59.92 55.33 -22.44
C LEU A 533 -60.90 54.70 -23.44
N SER A 534 -61.36 53.47 -23.18
CA SER A 534 -62.27 52.77 -24.09
C SER A 534 -63.70 53.32 -23.99
N PRO A 535 -64.29 53.83 -25.10
CA PRO A 535 -65.65 54.37 -25.08
C PRO A 535 -66.72 53.32 -24.74
N TYR A 536 -66.47 52.05 -25.10
CA TYR A 536 -67.41 50.95 -24.94
C TYR A 536 -67.57 50.43 -23.49
N GLU A 537 -66.78 50.94 -22.54
CA GLU A 537 -66.90 50.60 -21.10
C GLU A 537 -67.74 51.61 -20.31
N TRP A 538 -68.16 52.70 -20.95
CA TRP A 538 -69.03 53.70 -20.33
C TRP A 538 -70.49 53.28 -20.56
N ASP A 539 -71.24 53.04 -19.48
CA ASP A 539 -72.62 52.52 -19.53
C ASP A 539 -73.61 53.52 -18.92
N ASN A 540 -74.86 53.43 -19.35
CA ASN A 540 -75.95 54.19 -18.74
C ASN A 540 -76.51 53.40 -17.54
N PRO A 541 -76.46 53.93 -16.30
CA PRO A 541 -76.91 53.22 -15.10
C PRO A 541 -78.41 52.84 -15.11
N HIS A 542 -79.22 53.46 -15.97
CA HIS A 542 -80.64 53.15 -16.14
C HIS A 542 -81.00 52.89 -17.61
N PRO A 543 -80.92 51.65 -18.11
CA PRO A 543 -81.16 51.33 -19.52
C PRO A 543 -82.58 51.65 -20.03
N CYS A 544 -83.53 51.91 -19.13
CA CYS A 544 -84.91 52.28 -19.45
C CYS A 544 -85.15 53.80 -19.56
N ARG A 545 -84.17 54.65 -19.24
CA ARG A 545 -84.26 56.12 -19.36
C ARG A 545 -83.18 56.64 -20.32
N GLN A 546 -83.57 56.92 -21.57
CA GLN A 546 -82.64 57.29 -22.64
C GLN A 546 -82.14 58.75 -22.59
N ASP A 547 -82.71 59.61 -21.74
CA ASP A 547 -82.46 61.06 -21.70
C ASP A 547 -81.52 61.54 -20.56
N GLU A 548 -80.81 60.64 -19.87
CA GLU A 548 -79.85 61.04 -18.82
C GLU A 548 -78.44 61.32 -19.40
N GLN A 549 -77.85 62.49 -19.07
CA GLN A 549 -76.57 62.98 -19.60
C GLN A 549 -75.31 62.39 -18.94
N VAL A 550 -75.43 61.30 -18.16
CA VAL A 550 -74.33 60.77 -17.35
C VAL A 550 -74.04 59.32 -17.74
N LEU A 551 -72.83 59.05 -18.20
CA LEU A 551 -72.32 57.68 -18.37
C LEU A 551 -71.45 57.33 -17.16
N GLU A 552 -71.65 56.14 -16.60
CA GLU A 552 -70.86 55.63 -15.49
C GLU A 552 -69.86 54.57 -15.99
N ASN A 553 -68.64 54.64 -15.46
CA ASN A 553 -67.61 53.65 -15.70
C ASN A 553 -67.40 52.83 -14.43
N SER A 554 -67.58 51.52 -14.53
CA SER A 554 -67.46 50.60 -13.39
C SER A 554 -66.00 50.31 -13.00
N PHE A 555 -65.02 50.57 -13.88
CA PHE A 555 -63.58 50.37 -13.64
C PHE A 555 -62.94 51.59 -12.96
N SER A 556 -63.19 51.76 -11.66
CA SER A 556 -62.37 52.62 -10.80
C SER A 556 -61.06 51.92 -10.40
N LEU A 557 -60.03 52.65 -9.97
CA LEU A 557 -58.75 52.03 -9.56
C LEU A 557 -58.95 50.96 -8.45
N MET A 558 -59.85 51.20 -7.50
CA MET A 558 -60.19 50.25 -6.43
C MET A 558 -60.95 49.04 -6.97
N ASN A 559 -61.88 49.26 -7.89
CA ASN A 559 -62.63 48.18 -8.54
C ASN A 559 -61.74 47.34 -9.45
N SER A 560 -60.74 47.94 -10.12
CA SER A 560 -59.74 47.25 -10.93
C SER A 560 -58.79 46.42 -10.07
N LEU A 561 -58.37 46.92 -8.89
CA LEU A 561 -57.62 46.14 -7.90
C LEU A 561 -58.45 44.97 -7.36
N TRP A 562 -59.75 45.19 -7.11
CA TRP A 562 -60.68 44.15 -6.68
C TRP A 562 -60.91 43.07 -7.75
N PHE A 563 -61.00 43.47 -9.03
CA PHE A 563 -61.11 42.57 -10.16
C PHE A 563 -59.87 41.66 -10.30
N THR A 564 -58.67 42.24 -10.21
CA THR A 564 -57.42 41.48 -10.38
C THR A 564 -57.10 40.58 -9.18
N ILE A 565 -57.51 40.93 -7.95
CA ILE A 565 -57.36 40.04 -6.79
C ILE A 565 -58.40 38.90 -6.81
N GLY A 566 -59.65 39.18 -7.19
CA GLY A 566 -60.71 38.16 -7.28
C GLY A 566 -60.41 37.08 -8.33
N SER A 567 -59.75 37.47 -9.42
CA SER A 567 -59.25 36.54 -10.43
C SER A 567 -58.01 35.75 -9.98
N LEU A 568 -57.07 36.37 -9.26
CA LEU A 568 -55.94 35.66 -8.64
C LEU A 568 -56.40 34.60 -7.62
N MET A 569 -57.51 34.85 -6.92
CA MET A 569 -58.09 33.92 -5.95
C MET A 569 -59.06 32.89 -6.57
N GLN A 570 -59.23 32.86 -7.90
CA GLN A 570 -60.16 31.98 -8.62
C GLN A 570 -61.65 32.13 -8.24
N GLN A 571 -62.05 33.24 -7.62
CA GLN A 571 -63.44 33.48 -7.21
C GLN A 571 -64.23 34.30 -8.25
N GLY A 572 -63.53 34.96 -9.18
CA GLY A 572 -64.14 35.88 -10.14
C GLY A 572 -64.54 37.21 -9.48
N SER A 573 -65.15 38.11 -10.24
CA SER A 573 -65.66 39.38 -9.75
C SER A 573 -66.96 39.74 -10.45
N ASP A 574 -67.82 40.48 -9.78
CA ASP A 574 -69.09 40.98 -10.35
C ASP A 574 -68.90 41.97 -11.50
N LEU A 575 -67.68 42.50 -11.65
CA LEU A 575 -67.29 43.41 -12.72
C LEU A 575 -66.85 42.59 -13.95
N ALA A 576 -67.55 42.74 -15.07
CA ALA A 576 -67.22 42.07 -16.32
C ALA A 576 -66.75 43.09 -17.39
N PRO A 577 -65.55 42.93 -17.97
CA PRO A 577 -65.08 43.82 -19.04
C PRO A 577 -65.92 43.64 -20.31
N ARG A 578 -66.37 44.77 -20.90
CA ARG A 578 -67.23 44.79 -22.09
C ARG A 578 -66.43 45.04 -23.36
N ALA A 579 -65.45 45.94 -23.31
CA ALA A 579 -64.62 46.29 -24.46
C ALA A 579 -63.66 45.14 -24.83
N MET A 580 -63.31 45.03 -26.10
CA MET A 580 -62.36 44.00 -26.55
C MET A 580 -60.95 44.19 -25.99
N SER A 581 -60.52 45.45 -25.77
CA SER A 581 -59.21 45.77 -25.22
C SER A 581 -59.06 45.30 -23.76
N THR A 582 -60.05 45.58 -22.91
CA THR A 582 -60.10 45.16 -21.50
C THR A 582 -60.26 43.64 -21.39
N ARG A 583 -61.07 43.02 -22.25
CA ARG A 583 -61.19 41.54 -22.34
C ARG A 583 -59.88 40.86 -22.70
N THR A 584 -59.09 41.46 -23.58
CA THR A 584 -57.78 40.89 -23.97
C THR A 584 -56.81 40.95 -22.79
N ILE A 585 -56.77 42.05 -22.05
CA ILE A 585 -55.95 42.18 -20.83
C ILE A 585 -56.40 41.19 -19.75
N ALA A 586 -57.71 41.09 -19.52
CA ALA A 586 -58.28 40.12 -18.58
C ALA A 586 -57.97 38.66 -18.99
N GLY A 587 -58.05 38.33 -20.28
CA GLY A 587 -57.72 37.00 -20.79
C GLY A 587 -56.25 36.62 -20.58
N ILE A 588 -55.32 37.55 -20.83
CA ILE A 588 -53.89 37.33 -20.57
C ILE A 588 -53.63 37.18 -19.08
N TRP A 589 -54.29 38.00 -18.24
CA TRP A 589 -54.20 37.89 -16.78
C TRP A 589 -54.74 36.56 -16.26
N TYR A 590 -55.85 36.07 -16.79
CA TYR A 590 -56.42 34.76 -16.44
C TYR A 590 -55.47 33.62 -16.81
N PHE A 591 -54.82 33.69 -17.97
CA PHE A 591 -53.82 32.70 -18.35
C PHE A 591 -52.60 32.72 -17.42
N PHE A 592 -52.10 33.91 -17.08
CA PHE A 592 -50.98 34.08 -16.13
C PHE A 592 -51.32 33.52 -14.75
N THR A 593 -52.47 33.89 -14.19
CA THR A 593 -52.92 33.43 -12.86
C THR A 593 -53.14 31.92 -12.83
N LEU A 594 -53.70 31.32 -13.89
CA LEU A 594 -53.86 29.87 -13.99
C LEU A 594 -52.52 29.13 -13.90
N ILE A 595 -51.50 29.57 -14.63
CA ILE A 595 -50.15 28.97 -14.60
C ILE A 595 -49.54 29.12 -13.21
N MET A 596 -49.61 30.32 -12.63
CA MET A 596 -49.00 30.60 -11.33
C MET A 596 -49.62 29.76 -10.21
N ILE A 597 -50.95 29.62 -10.17
CA ILE A 597 -51.63 28.84 -9.14
C ILE A 597 -51.35 27.34 -9.32
N SER A 598 -51.35 26.85 -10.57
CA SER A 598 -51.03 25.44 -10.85
C SER A 598 -49.59 25.08 -10.48
N SER A 599 -48.64 26.00 -10.70
CA SER A 599 -47.25 25.84 -10.29
C SER A 599 -47.11 25.87 -8.76
N TYR A 600 -47.82 26.77 -8.09
CA TYR A 600 -47.84 26.86 -6.63
C TYR A 600 -48.38 25.57 -6.00
N THR A 601 -49.51 25.03 -6.49
CA THR A 601 -50.11 23.81 -5.95
C THR A 601 -49.22 22.59 -6.19
N ALA A 602 -48.57 22.50 -7.35
CA ALA A 602 -47.61 21.43 -7.65
C ALA A 602 -46.37 21.48 -6.74
N ASN A 603 -45.77 22.66 -6.55
CA ASN A 603 -44.59 22.83 -5.69
C ASN A 603 -44.92 22.66 -4.21
N LEU A 604 -46.08 23.12 -3.76
CA LEU A 604 -46.55 22.91 -2.39
C LEU A 604 -46.73 21.42 -2.11
N ALA A 605 -47.36 20.68 -3.03
CA ALA A 605 -47.51 19.23 -2.90
C ALA A 605 -46.14 18.52 -2.83
N ALA A 606 -45.19 18.88 -3.69
CA ALA A 606 -43.83 18.32 -3.66
C ALA A 606 -43.04 18.70 -2.39
N PHE A 607 -43.22 19.91 -1.88
CA PHE A 607 -42.55 20.37 -0.66
C PHE A 607 -43.05 19.64 0.58
N LEU A 608 -44.37 19.39 0.65
CA LEU A 608 -44.99 18.68 1.76
C LEU A 608 -44.67 17.18 1.78
N THR A 609 -44.32 16.57 0.64
CA THR A 609 -43.90 15.16 0.58
C THR A 609 -42.43 14.95 0.93
N VAL A 610 -41.57 15.96 0.79
CA VAL A 610 -40.12 15.85 1.02
C VAL A 610 -39.70 16.61 2.28
N GLU A 611 -39.84 15.97 3.43
CA GLU A 611 -39.31 16.49 4.69
C GLU A 611 -37.79 16.27 4.78
N LYS A 612 -36.98 17.32 4.53
CA LYS A 612 -35.52 17.25 4.67
C LYS A 612 -35.08 17.58 6.10
N VAL A 613 -34.29 16.68 6.68
CA VAL A 613 -33.57 16.94 7.94
C VAL A 613 -32.35 17.82 7.61
N ILE A 614 -32.28 19.01 8.21
CA ILE A 614 -31.15 19.93 8.04
C ILE A 614 -30.12 19.65 9.14
N TYR A 615 -28.90 19.32 8.75
CA TYR A 615 -27.78 19.15 9.69
C TYR A 615 -27.11 20.51 9.95
N PRO A 616 -26.84 20.88 11.22
CA PRO A 616 -26.15 22.15 11.52
C PRO A 616 -24.69 22.22 11.04
N VAL A 617 -24.10 21.06 10.74
CA VAL A 617 -22.70 20.88 10.35
C VAL A 617 -22.67 19.81 9.27
N GLU A 618 -22.03 20.09 8.13
CA GLU A 618 -21.83 19.10 7.07
C GLU A 618 -20.38 18.63 7.01
N ASN A 619 -19.43 19.53 7.28
CA ASN A 619 -18.01 19.27 7.14
C ASN A 619 -17.19 19.74 8.36
N ALA A 620 -15.93 19.31 8.42
CA ALA A 620 -15.00 19.75 9.47
C ALA A 620 -14.71 21.27 9.43
N GLU A 621 -14.80 21.90 8.25
CA GLU A 621 -14.65 23.35 8.13
C GLU A 621 -15.72 24.13 8.88
N ASP A 622 -16.97 23.63 8.84
CA ASP A 622 -18.09 24.26 9.54
C ASP A 622 -17.86 24.19 11.05
N LEU A 623 -17.38 23.04 11.54
CA LEU A 623 -16.95 22.88 12.94
C LEU A 623 -15.85 23.87 13.32
N ALA A 624 -14.90 24.14 12.43
CA ALA A 624 -13.79 25.06 12.68
C ALA A 624 -14.19 26.55 12.61
N LYS A 625 -15.30 26.88 11.94
CA LYS A 625 -15.85 28.25 11.84
C LYS A 625 -16.70 28.61 13.07
N GLN A 626 -17.41 27.64 13.63
CA GLN A 626 -18.33 27.83 14.76
C GLN A 626 -17.70 27.41 16.11
N THR A 627 -18.30 27.87 17.22
CA THR A 627 -17.85 27.54 18.59
C THR A 627 -18.97 26.97 19.49
N LYS A 628 -20.20 26.87 18.99
CA LYS A 628 -21.37 26.40 19.74
C LYS A 628 -21.29 24.89 20.03
N ILE A 629 -20.98 24.10 19.01
CA ILE A 629 -20.78 22.66 19.09
C ILE A 629 -19.32 22.41 19.42
N LYS A 630 -19.07 21.79 20.58
CA LYS A 630 -17.70 21.40 20.97
C LYS A 630 -17.30 20.15 20.20
N TYR A 631 -16.01 19.99 19.91
CA TYR A 631 -15.50 18.79 19.27
C TYR A 631 -14.19 18.33 19.87
N GLY A 632 -13.95 17.02 19.85
CA GLY A 632 -12.74 16.41 20.39
C GLY A 632 -12.55 14.98 19.92
N CYS A 633 -11.48 14.35 20.41
CA CYS A 633 -11.08 12.98 20.06
C CYS A 633 -10.55 12.22 21.29
N LEU A 634 -10.10 10.99 21.08
CA LEU A 634 -9.47 10.17 22.10
C LEU A 634 -8.14 10.79 22.59
N GLY A 635 -7.95 10.88 23.91
CA GLY A 635 -6.80 11.55 24.54
C GLY A 635 -5.43 10.90 24.25
N SER A 636 -5.42 9.59 23.96
CA SER A 636 -4.24 8.76 23.67
C SER A 636 -4.28 8.15 22.25
N GLY A 637 -5.03 8.75 21.32
CA GLY A 637 -5.21 8.22 19.96
C GLY A 637 -4.29 8.82 18.90
N SER A 638 -4.12 8.11 17.77
CA SER A 638 -3.44 8.61 16.56
C SER A 638 -4.14 9.84 15.96
N THR A 639 -5.45 9.98 16.17
CA THR A 639 -6.23 11.15 15.75
C THR A 639 -5.77 12.44 16.43
N LYS A 640 -5.42 12.38 17.72
CA LYS A 640 -4.88 13.54 18.46
C LYS A 640 -3.51 13.95 17.90
N ALA A 641 -2.63 12.97 17.65
CA ALA A 641 -1.32 13.22 17.04
C ALA A 641 -1.45 13.82 15.64
N PHE A 642 -2.40 13.32 14.83
CA PHE A 642 -2.70 13.86 13.50
C PHE A 642 -3.03 15.36 13.53
N PHE A 643 -3.95 15.79 14.40
CA PHE A 643 -4.29 17.22 14.50
C PHE A 643 -3.13 18.06 15.06
N LYS A 644 -2.31 17.51 15.96
CA LYS A 644 -1.12 18.18 16.50
C LYS A 644 -0.04 18.42 15.44
N GLU A 645 0.17 17.45 14.55
CA GLU A 645 1.23 17.47 13.53
C GLU A 645 0.77 18.04 12.19
N SER A 646 -0.54 18.31 12.05
CA SER A 646 -1.13 18.77 10.80
C SER A 646 -0.63 20.15 10.35
N LYS A 647 -0.38 20.28 9.05
CA LYS A 647 0.02 21.53 8.39
C LYS A 647 -1.14 22.26 7.71
N ILE A 648 -2.34 21.68 7.72
CA ILE A 648 -3.52 22.25 7.05
C ILE A 648 -4.14 23.33 7.96
N PRO A 649 -4.37 24.57 7.47
CA PRO A 649 -4.84 25.69 8.31
C PRO A 649 -6.13 25.39 9.09
N THR A 650 -7.10 24.72 8.46
CA THR A 650 -8.36 24.32 9.11
C THR A 650 -8.10 23.40 10.30
N TYR A 651 -7.25 22.38 10.14
CA TYR A 651 -6.92 21.41 11.17
C TYR A 651 -6.04 22.00 12.28
N GLN A 652 -5.17 22.95 11.95
CA GLN A 652 -4.43 23.73 12.96
C GLN A 652 -5.36 24.58 13.81
N LYS A 653 -6.37 25.22 13.21
CA LYS A 653 -7.38 25.98 13.94
C LYS A 653 -8.17 25.07 14.88
N MET A 654 -8.57 23.88 14.40
CA MET A 654 -9.22 22.86 15.22
C MET A 654 -8.32 22.36 16.35
N TRP A 655 -7.03 22.13 16.09
CA TRP A 655 -6.07 21.73 17.11
C TRP A 655 -5.91 22.79 18.19
N ASN A 656 -5.76 24.07 17.81
CA ASN A 656 -5.64 25.17 18.75
C ASN A 656 -6.88 25.31 19.65
N PHE A 657 -8.08 25.12 19.08
CA PHE A 657 -9.32 25.03 19.86
C PHE A 657 -9.33 23.84 20.83
N MET A 658 -8.95 22.63 20.38
CA MET A 658 -8.91 21.44 21.22
C MET A 658 -7.84 21.54 22.33
N ASN A 659 -6.67 22.09 22.01
CA ASN A 659 -5.59 22.30 22.96
C ASN A 659 -5.95 23.35 24.03
N SER A 660 -6.74 24.37 23.66
CA SER A 660 -7.25 25.38 24.60
C SER A 660 -8.35 24.82 25.52
N ASN A 661 -9.01 23.71 25.14
CA ASN A 661 -10.12 23.12 25.87
C ASN A 661 -9.84 21.64 26.23
N PRO A 662 -9.03 21.34 27.26
CA PRO A 662 -8.64 19.96 27.58
C PRO A 662 -9.84 19.04 27.88
N ASN A 663 -10.96 19.60 28.34
CA ASN A 663 -12.20 18.87 28.60
C ASN A 663 -12.85 18.25 27.35
N VAL A 664 -12.39 18.55 26.13
CA VAL A 664 -12.94 17.93 24.91
C VAL A 664 -12.35 16.56 24.62
N PHE A 665 -11.20 16.20 25.21
CA PHE A 665 -10.58 14.89 25.00
C PHE A 665 -11.21 13.82 25.89
N MET A 666 -11.50 12.65 25.33
CA MET A 666 -12.11 11.54 26.05
C MET A 666 -11.09 10.45 26.37
N SER A 667 -11.30 9.71 27.47
CA SER A 667 -10.43 8.59 27.87
C SER A 667 -10.64 7.36 26.99
N ASN A 668 -11.91 7.02 26.71
CA ASN A 668 -12.30 5.85 25.92
C ASN A 668 -13.33 6.27 24.85
N ASN A 669 -13.39 5.52 23.75
CA ASN A 669 -14.34 5.75 22.66
C ASN A 669 -15.79 5.65 23.14
N GLU A 670 -16.12 4.71 24.03
CA GLU A 670 -17.47 4.56 24.59
C GLU A 670 -17.97 5.83 25.31
N LYS A 671 -17.11 6.47 26.10
CA LYS A 671 -17.44 7.75 26.77
C LYS A 671 -17.63 8.89 25.76
N GLY A 672 -16.85 8.88 24.67
CA GLY A 672 -17.03 9.80 23.56
C GLY A 672 -18.40 9.65 22.92
N VAL A 673 -18.82 8.42 22.63
CA VAL A 673 -20.15 8.11 22.08
C VAL A 673 -21.26 8.55 23.02
N GLN A 674 -21.17 8.24 24.31
CA GLN A 674 -22.16 8.67 25.32
C GLN A 674 -22.29 10.19 25.38
N ARG A 675 -21.16 10.92 25.29
CA ARG A 675 -21.17 12.38 25.26
C ARG A 675 -21.84 12.94 24.01
N VAL A 676 -21.62 12.35 22.83
CA VAL A 676 -22.33 12.75 21.60
C VAL A 676 -23.84 12.55 21.76
N MET A 677 -24.27 11.46 22.42
CA MET A 677 -25.71 11.22 22.66
C MET A 677 -26.36 12.30 23.55
N GLN A 678 -25.60 12.89 24.48
CA GLN A 678 -26.09 14.00 25.33
C GLN A 678 -26.38 15.27 24.51
N GLY A 679 -25.76 15.45 23.33
CA GLY A 679 -25.95 16.60 22.44
C GLY A 679 -24.81 17.62 22.51
N ASP A 680 -24.83 18.61 21.61
CA ASP A 680 -23.88 19.74 21.52
C ASP A 680 -22.38 19.39 21.47
N TYR A 681 -22.06 18.15 21.10
CA TYR A 681 -20.71 17.65 20.99
C TYR A 681 -20.55 16.75 19.76
N ALA A 682 -19.48 16.97 18.99
CA ALA A 682 -19.07 16.13 17.87
C ALA A 682 -17.79 15.37 18.22
N TYR A 683 -17.75 14.06 17.95
CA TYR A 683 -16.60 13.22 18.31
C TYR A 683 -15.87 12.76 17.05
N LEU A 684 -14.57 13.03 17.01
CA LEU A 684 -13.69 12.65 15.91
C LEU A 684 -13.10 11.27 16.20
N MET A 685 -13.47 10.30 15.36
CA MET A 685 -12.99 8.91 15.47
C MET A 685 -12.87 8.28 14.08
N GLU A 686 -12.31 7.07 14.00
CA GLU A 686 -12.16 6.34 12.75
C GLU A 686 -13.53 5.92 12.17
N SER A 687 -13.67 6.04 10.85
CA SER A 687 -14.92 5.78 10.12
C SER A 687 -15.42 4.34 10.30
N ALA A 688 -14.52 3.36 10.39
CA ALA A 688 -14.90 1.97 10.62
C ALA A 688 -15.60 1.81 11.99
N SER A 689 -15.12 2.50 13.02
CA SER A 689 -15.74 2.51 14.35
C SER A 689 -17.08 3.26 14.34
N ILE A 690 -17.18 4.36 13.60
CA ILE A 690 -18.46 5.09 13.41
C ILE A 690 -19.50 4.20 12.75
N GLU A 691 -19.16 3.57 11.63
CA GLU A 691 -20.03 2.65 10.87
C GLU A 691 -20.60 1.58 11.81
N TYR A 692 -19.75 0.98 12.65
CA TYR A 692 -20.15 -0.02 13.64
C TYR A 692 -21.17 0.51 14.65
N ILE A 693 -20.97 1.74 15.14
CA ILE A 693 -21.85 2.37 16.13
C ILE A 693 -23.17 2.81 15.50
N THR A 694 -23.13 3.39 14.29
CA THR A 694 -24.34 3.88 13.59
C THR A 694 -25.28 2.76 13.16
N GLU A 695 -24.74 1.57 12.88
CA GLU A 695 -25.54 0.37 12.59
C GLU A 695 -26.36 -0.12 13.80
N ARG A 696 -25.93 0.24 15.01
CA ARG A 696 -26.55 -0.17 16.28
C ARG A 696 -27.39 0.93 16.91
N ASN A 697 -26.95 2.18 16.76
CA ASN A 697 -27.60 3.34 17.34
C ASN A 697 -28.07 4.32 16.27
N CYS A 698 -29.37 4.30 16.02
CA CYS A 698 -29.99 5.05 14.94
C CYS A 698 -30.08 6.56 15.22
N ASN A 699 -29.82 6.98 16.46
CA ASN A 699 -29.76 8.39 16.86
C ASN A 699 -28.43 9.06 16.49
N LEU A 700 -27.46 8.31 15.99
CA LEU A 700 -26.14 8.81 15.62
C LEU A 700 -25.96 8.74 14.11
N THR A 701 -25.15 9.65 13.58
CA THR A 701 -24.76 9.74 12.16
C THR A 701 -23.31 10.05 12.02
N GLN A 702 -22.74 9.53 10.94
CA GLN A 702 -21.50 10.05 10.37
C GLN A 702 -21.80 11.34 9.61
N ILE A 703 -21.01 12.38 9.86
CA ILE A 703 -21.07 13.66 9.15
C ILE A 703 -19.79 13.86 8.35
N GLY A 704 -19.94 14.30 7.11
CA GLY A 704 -18.85 14.56 6.18
C GLY A 704 -18.16 13.30 5.65
N GLY A 705 -17.15 13.52 4.83
CA GLY A 705 -16.29 12.46 4.29
C GLY A 705 -15.20 11.99 5.26
N LEU A 706 -14.22 11.28 4.71
CA LEU A 706 -12.98 10.94 5.40
C LEU A 706 -12.05 12.16 5.36
N LEU A 707 -11.57 12.62 6.51
CA LEU A 707 -10.65 13.75 6.63
C LEU A 707 -9.22 13.40 6.22
N ASP A 708 -8.90 12.11 6.25
CA ASP A 708 -7.64 11.51 5.81
C ASP A 708 -7.88 10.10 5.26
N SER A 709 -6.83 9.52 4.65
CA SER A 709 -6.82 8.13 4.18
C SER A 709 -5.81 7.33 4.99
N LYS A 710 -6.31 6.38 5.78
CA LYS A 710 -5.54 5.53 6.70
C LYS A 710 -5.87 4.06 6.46
N GLY A 711 -5.02 3.19 6.99
CA GLY A 711 -5.26 1.75 6.98
C GLY A 711 -4.92 1.11 8.31
N TYR A 712 -5.65 0.04 8.65
CA TYR A 712 -5.27 -0.88 9.70
C TYR A 712 -4.39 -1.98 9.13
N GLY A 713 -3.24 -2.22 9.77
CA GLY A 713 -2.29 -3.25 9.38
C GLY A 713 -1.87 -4.09 10.57
N ILE A 714 -1.35 -5.28 10.29
CA ILE A 714 -0.72 -6.12 11.32
C ILE A 714 0.69 -5.58 11.53
N ALA A 715 1.03 -5.28 12.78
CA ALA A 715 2.39 -4.84 13.12
C ALA A 715 3.25 -6.05 13.51
N THR A 716 4.51 -6.01 13.09
CA THR A 716 5.54 -7.00 13.38
C THR A 716 6.82 -6.29 13.79
N ARG A 717 7.72 -6.99 14.51
CA ARG A 717 9.03 -6.41 14.83
C ARG A 717 9.75 -5.99 13.54
N LYS A 718 10.49 -4.88 13.60
CA LYS A 718 11.30 -4.39 12.48
C LYS A 718 12.25 -5.47 11.95
N GLY A 719 12.25 -5.70 10.64
CA GLY A 719 13.02 -6.76 9.97
C GLY A 719 12.47 -8.19 10.18
N SER A 720 11.23 -8.34 10.65
CA SER A 720 10.64 -9.66 10.90
C SER A 720 10.39 -10.43 9.59
N LYS A 721 10.83 -11.70 9.57
CA LYS A 721 10.57 -12.65 8.47
C LYS A 721 9.07 -12.96 8.29
N TYR A 722 8.22 -12.65 9.26
CA TYR A 722 6.77 -12.91 9.19
C TYR A 722 6.01 -11.90 8.34
N ARG A 723 6.58 -10.71 8.10
CA ARG A 723 5.88 -9.62 7.41
C ARG A 723 5.45 -10.00 5.99
N THR A 724 6.36 -10.54 5.19
CA THR A 724 6.10 -10.93 3.80
C THR A 724 5.01 -12.00 3.69
N PRO A 725 5.12 -13.16 4.35
CA PRO A 725 4.08 -14.20 4.27
C PRO A 725 2.72 -13.74 4.84
N LEU A 726 2.70 -12.96 5.93
CA LEU A 726 1.45 -12.38 6.45
C LEU A 726 0.82 -11.41 5.45
N SER A 727 1.64 -10.56 4.80
CA SER A 727 1.18 -9.63 3.78
C SER A 727 0.61 -10.35 2.55
N SER A 728 1.28 -11.40 2.07
CA SER A 728 0.77 -12.25 0.98
C SER A 728 -0.51 -12.97 1.38
N GLY A 729 -0.62 -13.42 2.63
CA GLY A 729 -1.84 -14.01 3.19
C GLY A 729 -3.02 -13.03 3.21
N ILE A 730 -2.80 -11.78 3.61
CA ILE A 730 -3.83 -10.73 3.61
C ILE A 730 -4.30 -10.44 2.18
N LEU A 731 -3.37 -10.30 1.23
CA LEU A 731 -3.73 -10.08 -0.18
C LEU A 731 -4.58 -11.22 -0.72
N LYS A 732 -4.22 -12.48 -0.43
CA LYS A 732 -5.02 -13.64 -0.81
C LYS A 732 -6.42 -13.63 -0.19
N LEU A 733 -6.55 -13.30 1.11
CA LEU A 733 -7.86 -13.16 1.75
C LEU A 733 -8.70 -12.01 1.16
N GLN A 734 -8.05 -10.98 0.61
CA GLN A 734 -8.70 -9.87 -0.08
C GLN A 734 -9.17 -10.28 -1.48
N GLU A 735 -8.34 -10.99 -2.24
CA GLU A 735 -8.67 -11.56 -3.56
C GLU A 735 -9.82 -12.57 -3.48
N ASP A 736 -9.81 -13.42 -2.44
CA ASP A 736 -10.88 -14.40 -2.18
C ASP A 736 -12.18 -13.76 -1.65
N GLY A 737 -12.18 -12.44 -1.38
CA GLY A 737 -13.33 -11.70 -0.85
C GLY A 737 -13.67 -12.00 0.62
N ILE A 738 -12.84 -12.79 1.32
CA ILE A 738 -13.06 -13.20 2.71
C ILE A 738 -13.07 -11.99 3.67
N LEU A 739 -12.18 -11.01 3.44
CA LEU A 739 -12.15 -9.79 4.27
C LEU A 739 -13.48 -9.02 4.23
N HIS A 740 -14.12 -8.95 3.06
CA HIS A 740 -15.42 -8.31 2.90
C HIS A 740 -16.51 -9.09 3.66
N ILE A 741 -16.53 -10.42 3.53
CA ILE A 741 -17.47 -11.30 4.25
C ILE A 741 -17.32 -11.13 5.76
N LEU A 742 -16.09 -11.08 6.27
CA LEU A 742 -15.83 -10.85 7.69
C LEU A 742 -16.30 -9.45 8.13
N LYS A 743 -16.06 -8.41 7.32
CA LYS A 743 -16.52 -7.05 7.63
C LYS A 743 -18.05 -7.02 7.74
N GLU A 744 -18.75 -7.55 6.75
CA GLU A 744 -20.22 -7.56 6.74
C GLU A 744 -20.79 -8.34 7.93
N ARG A 745 -20.20 -9.50 8.26
CA ARG A 745 -20.57 -10.31 9.42
C ARG A 745 -20.48 -9.53 10.73
N TRP A 746 -19.36 -8.86 10.98
CA TRP A 746 -19.12 -8.19 12.27
C TRP A 746 -19.78 -6.81 12.38
N TRP A 747 -19.93 -6.07 11.28
CA TRP A 747 -20.57 -4.76 11.30
C TRP A 747 -22.10 -4.85 11.27
N LYS A 748 -22.65 -5.64 10.33
CA LYS A 748 -24.09 -5.65 10.02
C LYS A 748 -24.86 -6.84 10.59
N GLN A 749 -24.27 -8.03 10.75
CA GLN A 749 -25.03 -9.24 11.12
C GLN A 749 -24.97 -9.56 12.63
N LYS A 750 -23.77 -9.51 13.24
CA LYS A 750 -23.58 -9.90 14.64
C LYS A 750 -23.84 -8.76 15.64
N LYS A 751 -24.15 -9.13 16.90
CA LYS A 751 -24.25 -8.22 18.07
C LYS A 751 -25.14 -6.98 17.78
N GLY A 752 -26.29 -7.18 17.16
CA GLY A 752 -27.28 -6.11 16.90
C GLY A 752 -26.95 -5.13 15.78
N GLY A 753 -26.04 -5.49 14.86
CA GLY A 753 -25.85 -4.74 13.61
C GLY A 753 -27.11 -4.78 12.73
N GLY A 754 -27.26 -3.80 11.83
CA GLY A 754 -28.39 -3.74 10.89
C GLY A 754 -29.70 -3.23 11.49
N LYS A 755 -29.74 -2.90 12.80
CA LYS A 755 -30.93 -2.42 13.51
C LYS A 755 -31.53 -1.16 12.87
N CYS A 756 -30.68 -0.33 12.26
CA CYS A 756 -31.08 0.96 11.70
C CYS A 756 -31.47 0.91 10.21
N MET A 757 -31.39 -0.25 9.55
CA MET A 757 -31.84 -0.39 8.15
C MET A 757 -33.37 -0.32 8.01
N ASP A 758 -34.13 -0.78 9.01
CA ASP A 758 -35.60 -0.77 8.94
C ASP A 758 -36.21 0.64 9.06
N ASP A 759 -35.55 1.57 9.77
CA ASP A 759 -36.03 2.95 9.91
C ASP A 759 -35.98 3.71 8.57
N SER A 760 -34.96 3.45 7.73
CA SER A 760 -34.87 4.05 6.39
C SER A 760 -35.92 3.55 5.40
N LYS A 761 -36.43 2.33 5.56
CA LYS A 761 -37.52 1.77 4.74
C LYS A 761 -38.91 2.18 5.24
N LYS A 762 -39.07 2.37 6.55
CA LYS A 762 -40.32 2.92 7.12
C LYS A 762 -40.50 4.40 6.83
N SER A 763 -39.42 5.18 6.72
CA SER A 763 -39.50 6.61 6.36
C SER A 763 -39.79 6.89 4.88
N SER A 764 -39.67 5.90 3.98
CA SER A 764 -39.85 6.10 2.54
C SER A 764 -41.18 5.59 1.99
N SER A 765 -42.03 4.96 2.81
CA SER A 765 -43.26 4.28 2.34
C SER A 765 -44.54 4.61 3.11
N GLY A 766 -44.46 5.27 4.27
CA GLY A 766 -45.64 5.79 4.97
C GLY A 766 -45.91 7.24 4.55
N VAL A 767 -47.05 7.49 3.88
CA VAL A 767 -47.56 8.85 3.68
C VAL A 767 -47.71 9.49 5.06
N THR A 768 -46.87 10.46 5.38
CA THR A 768 -46.94 11.20 6.64
C THR A 768 -48.17 12.11 6.63
N GLU A 769 -49.00 12.00 7.66
CA GLU A 769 -50.17 12.86 7.83
C GLU A 769 -49.75 14.33 7.97
N LEU A 770 -50.49 15.25 7.35
CA LEU A 770 -50.21 16.68 7.45
C LEU A 770 -50.54 17.18 8.86
N GLY A 771 -49.51 17.45 9.66
CA GLY A 771 -49.65 18.00 11.00
C GLY A 771 -50.03 19.49 11.03
N LEU A 772 -50.61 19.94 12.15
CA LEU A 772 -50.96 21.35 12.39
C LEU A 772 -49.75 22.30 12.26
N GLY A 773 -48.52 21.82 12.46
CA GLY A 773 -47.30 22.62 12.29
C GLY A 773 -47.09 23.15 10.86
N ASN A 774 -47.56 22.42 9.84
CA ASN A 774 -47.40 22.80 8.43
C ASN A 774 -48.51 23.75 7.94
N VAL A 775 -49.71 23.64 8.50
CA VAL A 775 -50.91 24.40 8.07
C VAL A 775 -51.30 25.52 9.06
N GLY A 776 -50.71 25.54 10.25
CA GLY A 776 -51.04 26.45 11.35
C GLY A 776 -50.96 27.93 10.98
N GLY A 777 -50.02 28.33 10.13
CA GLY A 777 -49.89 29.73 9.69
C GLY A 777 -51.09 30.24 8.90
N VAL A 778 -51.81 29.37 8.18
CA VAL A 778 -53.02 29.75 7.43
C VAL A 778 -54.13 30.19 8.39
N PHE A 779 -54.28 29.49 9.52
CA PHE A 779 -55.24 29.86 10.56
C PHE A 779 -54.87 31.19 11.24
N VAL A 780 -53.58 31.45 11.45
CA VAL A 780 -53.10 32.72 12.01
C VAL A 780 -53.46 33.89 11.08
N VAL A 781 -53.23 33.74 9.76
CA VAL A 781 -53.58 34.76 8.76
C VAL A 781 -55.09 35.02 8.71
N LEU A 782 -55.91 33.96 8.82
CA LEU A 782 -57.37 34.11 8.86
C LEU A 782 -57.82 34.93 10.07
N LEU A 783 -57.29 34.62 11.27
CA LEU A 783 -57.66 35.33 12.50
C LEU A 783 -57.21 36.79 12.49
N THR A 784 -56.00 37.07 12.01
CA THR A 784 -55.53 38.46 11.86
C THR A 784 -56.32 39.22 10.80
N GLY A 785 -56.70 38.57 9.69
CA GLY A 785 -57.57 39.15 8.67
C GLY A 785 -58.94 39.55 9.21
N LEU A 786 -59.59 38.67 9.98
CA LEU A 786 -60.88 38.96 10.63
C LEU A 786 -60.77 40.11 11.64
N ALA A 787 -59.71 40.13 12.44
CA ALA A 787 -59.47 41.21 13.40
C ALA A 787 -59.25 42.56 12.69
N LEU A 788 -58.48 42.58 11.60
CA LEU A 788 -58.24 43.77 10.81
C LEU A 788 -59.54 44.28 10.15
N ALA A 789 -60.34 43.37 9.58
CA ALA A 789 -61.63 43.73 8.99
C ALA A 789 -62.60 44.31 10.03
N ALA A 790 -62.68 43.72 11.21
CA ALA A 790 -63.47 44.26 12.32
C ALA A 790 -62.96 45.65 12.75
N PHE A 791 -61.65 45.85 12.79
CA PHE A 791 -61.05 47.15 13.12
C PHE A 791 -61.36 48.22 12.06
N VAL A 792 -61.27 47.88 10.77
CA VAL A 792 -61.65 48.79 9.67
C VAL A 792 -63.13 49.13 9.76
N ALA A 793 -64.01 48.15 9.99
CA ALA A 793 -65.45 48.40 10.17
C ALA A 793 -65.73 49.35 11.35
N VAL A 794 -64.99 49.20 12.45
CA VAL A 794 -65.07 50.12 13.59
C VAL A 794 -64.64 51.54 13.18
N ILE A 795 -63.53 51.69 12.45
CA ILE A 795 -63.07 52.99 11.94
C ILE A 795 -64.11 53.61 11.00
N GLU A 796 -64.66 52.84 10.06
CA GLU A 796 -65.70 53.31 9.14
C GLU A 796 -66.95 53.76 9.90
N PHE A 797 -67.36 52.98 10.90
CA PHE A 797 -68.46 53.35 11.79
C PHE A 797 -68.17 54.67 12.51
N PHE A 798 -66.98 54.84 13.07
CA PHE A 798 -66.56 56.09 13.72
C PHE A 798 -66.51 57.28 12.75
N TRP A 799 -65.94 57.11 11.56
CA TRP A 799 -65.84 58.16 10.54
C TRP A 799 -67.20 58.56 10.00
N LYS A 800 -68.09 57.60 9.73
CA LYS A 800 -69.44 57.85 9.27
C LYS A 800 -70.28 58.52 10.36
N ALA A 801 -70.18 58.05 11.60
CA ALA A 801 -70.85 58.69 12.75
C ALA A 801 -70.36 60.12 12.98
N ARG A 802 -69.05 60.39 12.80
CA ARG A 802 -68.49 61.75 12.88
C ARG A 802 -68.97 62.66 11.75
N LYS A 803 -69.06 62.13 10.52
CA LYS A 803 -69.59 62.88 9.37
C LYS A 803 -71.08 63.19 9.53
N LEU A 804 -71.88 62.23 10.00
CA LEU A 804 -73.31 62.46 10.30
C LEU A 804 -73.50 63.44 11.47
N ALA A 805 -72.77 63.27 12.57
CA ALA A 805 -72.85 64.19 13.72
C ALA A 805 -72.49 65.64 13.35
N HIS A 806 -71.56 65.84 12.40
CA HIS A 806 -71.24 67.16 11.87
C HIS A 806 -72.36 67.75 10.98
N VAL A 807 -73.09 66.90 10.24
CA VAL A 807 -74.22 67.31 9.39
C VAL A 807 -75.47 67.60 10.24
N ASP A 808 -75.72 66.80 11.27
CA ASP A 808 -76.92 66.85 12.11
C ASP A 808 -76.76 67.72 13.38
N ARG A 809 -75.56 68.26 13.65
CA ARG A 809 -75.22 69.10 14.84
C ARG A 809 -75.61 68.49 16.20
N GLU A 810 -75.47 67.18 16.35
CA GLU A 810 -75.67 66.45 17.63
C GLU A 810 -74.34 65.92 18.22
N PRO A 811 -74.26 65.66 19.53
CA PRO A 811 -73.06 65.09 20.14
C PRO A 811 -72.78 63.66 19.63
N LEU A 812 -71.54 63.41 19.22
CA LEU A 812 -71.03 62.16 18.61
C LEU A 812 -71.50 60.88 19.31
N CYS A 813 -71.54 60.89 20.65
CA CYS A 813 -71.86 59.71 21.45
C CYS A 813 -73.33 59.27 21.29
N LYS A 814 -74.26 60.21 21.07
CA LYS A 814 -75.69 59.92 20.90
C LYS A 814 -75.98 59.29 19.54
N GLU A 815 -75.32 59.77 18.49
CA GLU A 815 -75.49 59.25 17.13
C GLU A 815 -74.82 57.87 16.97
N MET A 816 -73.66 57.66 17.59
CA MET A 816 -73.05 56.33 17.68
C MET A 816 -73.95 55.31 18.38
N PHE A 817 -74.57 55.68 19.51
CA PHE A 817 -75.45 54.77 20.24
C PHE A 817 -76.73 54.44 19.44
N ARG A 818 -77.23 55.41 18.66
CA ARG A 818 -78.38 55.21 17.76
C ARG A 818 -78.07 54.25 16.63
N GLU A 819 -76.94 54.42 15.94
CA GLU A 819 -76.51 53.53 14.85
C GLU A 819 -76.13 52.13 15.37
N LEU A 820 -75.49 52.04 16.54
CA LEU A 820 -75.19 50.75 17.18
C LEU A 820 -76.47 50.00 17.57
N LYS A 821 -77.46 50.72 18.13
CA LYS A 821 -78.78 50.16 18.47
C LYS A 821 -79.53 49.70 17.23
N PHE A 822 -79.42 50.41 16.11
CA PHE A 822 -79.99 49.98 14.84
C PHE A 822 -79.32 48.71 14.32
N ALA A 823 -77.99 48.64 14.31
CA ALA A 823 -77.23 47.46 13.88
C ALA A 823 -77.53 46.22 14.73
N LEU A 824 -77.67 46.37 16.05
CA LEU A 824 -78.02 45.27 16.98
C LEU A 824 -79.50 44.86 16.92
N SER A 825 -80.38 45.70 16.38
CA SER A 825 -81.81 45.43 16.36
C SER A 825 -82.28 44.51 15.24
N CYS A 826 -81.43 44.22 14.23
CA CYS A 826 -81.62 43.28 13.12
C CYS A 826 -83.03 43.28 12.43
N ARG A 827 -83.82 44.36 12.55
CA ARG A 827 -85.26 44.33 12.26
C ARG A 827 -85.64 44.80 10.85
N SER A 828 -84.72 45.41 10.09
CA SER A 828 -84.96 45.82 8.69
C SER A 828 -83.65 45.96 7.93
N SER A 829 -83.61 45.48 6.68
CA SER A 829 -82.49 45.62 5.73
C SER A 829 -82.49 46.94 4.97
N THR A 830 -83.50 47.79 5.16
CA THR A 830 -83.63 49.08 4.48
C THR A 830 -83.44 50.23 5.47
N LYS A 831 -82.54 51.16 5.13
CA LYS A 831 -82.29 52.39 5.88
C LYS A 831 -82.98 53.55 5.17
N PRO A 832 -83.81 54.37 5.85
CA PRO A 832 -84.43 55.53 5.22
C PRO A 832 -83.36 56.55 4.85
N VAL A 833 -83.41 57.08 3.62
CA VAL A 833 -82.56 58.18 3.17
C VAL A 833 -83.03 59.45 3.90
N ILE A 834 -82.13 60.08 4.66
CA ILE A 834 -82.43 61.34 5.34
C ILE A 834 -82.42 62.44 4.28
N GLY A 835 -83.62 62.88 3.89
CA GLY A 835 -83.83 63.89 2.86
C GLY A 835 -83.49 65.31 3.33
N ARG A 836 -82.94 66.10 2.39
CA ARG A 836 -83.19 67.55 2.31
C ARG A 836 -84.68 67.78 2.60
N LYS A 837 -85.01 68.69 3.53
CA LYS A 837 -86.38 69.15 3.77
C LYS A 837 -87.04 69.50 2.43
N GLN A 838 -88.11 68.79 2.09
CA GLN A 838 -88.99 69.11 0.99
C GLN A 838 -90.34 69.46 1.61
N ASP A 839 -90.83 70.66 1.29
CA ASP A 839 -92.00 71.29 1.89
C ASP A 839 -93.30 70.47 1.71
N ASN A 840 -94.20 70.64 2.68
CA ASN A 840 -95.55 70.07 2.73
C ASN A 840 -96.32 70.20 1.41
N CYS A 841 -96.97 69.11 0.97
CA CYS A 841 -98.36 69.18 0.51
C CYS A 841 -99.03 67.80 0.42
N GLY A 842 -100.18 67.66 1.11
CA GLY A 842 -101.40 67.01 0.61
C GLY A 842 -101.49 65.49 0.55
N GLU A 843 -102.22 64.91 1.51
CA GLU A 843 -102.85 63.58 1.41
C GLU A 843 -103.75 63.44 0.18
N PHE A 844 -103.85 62.23 -0.39
CA PHE A 844 -105.14 61.59 -0.63
C PHE A 844 -105.01 60.05 -0.62
N ARG A 845 -105.83 59.41 0.23
CA ARG A 845 -106.05 57.97 0.33
C ARG A 845 -106.98 57.47 -0.78
N VAL A 846 -106.73 56.28 -1.31
CA VAL A 846 -107.80 55.27 -1.58
C VAL A 846 -107.28 53.85 -1.27
N SER A 847 -107.95 53.26 -0.27
CA SER A 847 -108.25 51.85 0.05
C SER A 847 -108.00 50.78 -1.05
N THR A 848 -107.17 49.74 -0.79
CA THR A 848 -107.51 48.33 -0.40
C THR A 848 -108.42 47.59 -1.40
N ILE A 849 -108.20 46.36 -1.90
CA ILE A 849 -107.71 45.05 -1.38
C ILE A 849 -108.05 44.01 -2.51
N PRO A 850 -107.65 42.72 -2.56
CA PRO A 850 -106.46 41.99 -2.08
C PRO A 850 -105.86 40.99 -3.13
N GLY A 851 -104.73 40.35 -2.80
CA GLY A 851 -104.39 39.06 -3.43
C GLY A 851 -102.93 38.63 -3.34
N TYR A 852 -102.57 38.01 -2.21
CA TYR A 852 -101.45 37.07 -1.98
C TYR A 852 -100.02 37.58 -2.24
N SER A 853 -99.25 37.97 -1.21
CA SER A 853 -98.60 37.11 -0.19
C SER A 853 -97.61 36.12 -0.83
N THR A 854 -96.35 36.52 -1.02
CA THR A 854 -95.24 36.53 -0.04
C THR A 854 -94.50 35.20 0.07
N GLN A 855 -93.17 35.35 0.05
CA GLN A 855 -92.18 34.54 0.77
C GLN A 855 -91.88 33.16 0.15
N TYR A 856 -90.63 32.80 -0.13
CA TYR A 856 -89.35 33.28 0.39
C TYR A 856 -88.36 33.62 -0.71
#